data_AF-A0A2I0STD7-F1
#
_entry.id   AF-A0A2I0STD7-F1
#
_cell.length_a   1.000
_cell.length_b   1.000
_cell.length_c   1.000
_cell.angle_alpha   90.00
_cell.angle_beta   90.00
_cell.angle_gamma   90.00
#
_symmetry.space_group_name_H-M   'P 1'
#
loop_
_entity.id
_entity.type
_entity.pdbx_description
1 polymer ?
#
loop_
_entity_poly.entity_id
_entity_poly.type
_entity_poly.pdbx_seq_one_letter_code
_entity_poly.pdbx_strand_id
1 'polypeptide(L)'
;MGVGTTNLGVVFIHGLFSSERTWDPLVRLLESDEELAAVTVRRFDYASPRLRRFRPDRRTADYNDLADRLKAFLHYEAAGHDRLLLVAHSQGGLIVQRHLARMINSGQGRQLTRIRGVVLLACPNDGSDFMLPLRSAWWPGHPQVRALTPLDPDVKDAQRTVLDRIVYAKDVGASSCPVPFWVFGGSEDKVVVRASAQGAFPRFFMLPGDHFGIIRPKSHTDPVYVALRTHLLEVQRQPDPDPAPERVVPGAVTPDPSPSAAQDVPWGDGAKAARILDVLPPYADWLKTLRTQDFLVVSGRVDRLFHEAADALGDDPLQFIDPVLHDAATACGRAATGLGEAMTALLAADRADAEAYEGLPAREKGDARTLFLGEHRRGEDELRLNTLRDTFFDTYDVLVRLLNERLHAPEGTAFPPRGTSAPEAVAARPAAPGTADGRSRVGRGLPRHERELRTAYDRLRTAGIGEPVSDAYLSGATAVQHFAAGDETGPGWVLGLRNGRAVAVSEPIWNALVEAGGSAAQGDPLGRVGHPTAPGAGPTALGPDERRVDLEGGSWGRGLLVRGDDGWRWEPRVGLSLDRTSSADRWTAGRPAPRLRLRVLVTLPRDAAEGMEVTPERRRDLKDRLPFGRLAGAVTTLSLRRGADLRAANWNPGPYRNAIDSISYSTTVAPADGRPALTGAVMASLPGTPRASTVTCAEIAIQDTAAWAAALPPDTSTRLTLEEVQQVLLASWETAANLLPSAVCDATATRWAGPPTVELRLTAEGPHDRPRADLGTLIDLSGLGPTDRGPLSEMAVTITVSPMLGDTERRRLLRRALVHMLQGFGYVEVDEHLLA
;
A
#
# COMPACT_ATOMS: atom_id res chain seq x y z
N MET A 1 13.93 11.03 -48.33
CA MET A 1 13.21 11.84 -47.33
C MET A 1 13.85 11.55 -45.98
N GLY A 2 14.33 12.59 -45.28
CA GLY A 2 15.24 12.46 -44.14
C GLY A 2 14.61 11.71 -42.97
N VAL A 3 15.39 10.82 -42.36
CA VAL A 3 15.10 10.21 -41.07
C VAL A 3 14.98 11.37 -40.07
N GLY A 4 13.78 11.63 -39.55
CA GLY A 4 13.59 12.63 -38.51
C GLY A 4 14.48 12.27 -37.33
N THR A 5 15.50 13.07 -37.06
CA THR A 5 16.37 12.89 -35.89
C THR A 5 15.53 13.19 -34.65
N THR A 6 15.14 12.13 -33.93
CA THR A 6 14.42 12.25 -32.65
C THR A 6 15.28 13.02 -31.66
N ASN A 7 14.75 14.14 -31.14
CA ASN A 7 15.50 15.04 -30.27
C ASN A 7 15.40 14.57 -28.80
N LEU A 8 16.43 13.88 -28.31
CA LEU A 8 16.51 13.43 -26.92
C LEU A 8 16.97 14.57 -26.00
N GLY A 9 16.10 14.97 -25.08
CA GLY A 9 16.46 15.86 -23.97
C GLY A 9 16.87 15.08 -22.73
N VAL A 10 17.92 15.50 -22.04
CA VAL A 10 18.26 15.03 -20.68
C VAL A 10 18.02 16.16 -19.68
N VAL A 11 17.21 15.90 -18.67
CA VAL A 11 16.85 16.88 -17.64
C VAL A 11 17.53 16.51 -16.33
N PHE A 12 18.35 17.41 -15.79
CA PHE A 12 19.05 17.24 -14.53
C PHE A 12 18.32 17.92 -13.37
N ILE A 13 18.02 17.16 -12.31
CA ILE A 13 17.28 17.62 -11.13
C ILE A 13 18.17 17.51 -9.90
N HIS A 14 18.60 18.65 -9.34
CA HIS A 14 19.52 18.68 -8.20
C HIS A 14 18.85 18.30 -6.87
N GLY A 15 19.66 18.07 -5.83
CA GLY A 15 19.23 17.71 -4.48
C GLY A 15 19.05 18.88 -3.52
N LEU A 16 18.90 18.56 -2.23
CA LEU A 16 18.77 19.54 -1.15
C LEU A 16 20.07 20.33 -0.96
N PHE A 17 19.98 21.62 -0.65
CA PHE A 17 21.12 22.50 -0.34
C PHE A 17 22.16 22.64 -1.46
N SER A 18 21.75 22.33 -2.69
CA SER A 18 22.51 22.48 -3.92
C SER A 18 21.76 23.37 -4.92
N SER A 19 22.34 23.52 -6.12
CA SER A 19 21.72 24.15 -7.28
C SER A 19 22.05 23.34 -8.53
N GLU A 20 21.51 23.76 -9.67
CA GLU A 20 21.80 23.19 -10.99
C GLU A 20 23.30 23.04 -11.32
N ARG A 21 24.18 23.89 -10.75
CA ARG A 21 25.64 23.86 -10.95
C ARG A 21 26.31 22.58 -10.46
N THR A 22 25.64 21.80 -9.61
CA THR A 22 26.19 20.53 -9.13
C THR A 22 26.45 19.54 -10.27
N TRP A 23 25.77 19.73 -11.40
CA TRP A 23 25.87 18.90 -12.60
C TRP A 23 26.98 19.31 -13.56
N ASP A 24 27.68 20.44 -13.33
CA ASP A 24 28.68 20.97 -14.25
C ASP A 24 29.81 19.98 -14.62
N PRO A 25 30.34 19.13 -13.72
CA PRO A 25 31.33 18.12 -14.11
C PRO A 25 30.75 17.12 -15.11
N LEU A 26 29.53 16.66 -14.88
CA LEU A 26 28.89 15.65 -15.70
C LEU A 26 28.44 16.22 -17.05
N VAL A 27 27.87 17.42 -17.05
CA VAL A 27 27.45 18.10 -18.28
C VAL A 27 28.63 18.44 -19.17
N ARG A 28 29.77 18.89 -18.61
CA ARG A 28 30.98 19.13 -19.43
C ARG A 28 31.46 17.87 -20.14
N LEU A 29 31.39 16.71 -19.48
CA LEU A 29 31.76 15.46 -20.12
C LEU A 29 30.76 15.08 -21.22
N LEU A 30 29.45 15.24 -20.98
CA LEU A 30 28.42 14.98 -21.98
C LEU A 30 28.54 15.88 -23.22
N GLU A 31 28.78 17.18 -23.02
CA GLU A 31 28.96 18.16 -24.10
C GLU A 31 30.21 17.88 -24.95
N SER A 32 31.19 17.18 -24.39
CA SER A 32 32.42 16.77 -25.07
C SER A 32 32.39 15.35 -25.68
N ASP A 33 31.28 14.62 -25.55
CA ASP A 33 31.14 13.25 -26.06
C ASP A 33 30.43 13.25 -27.42
N GLU A 34 31.18 12.94 -28.48
CA GLU A 34 30.70 12.99 -29.86
C GLU A 34 29.52 12.04 -30.12
N GLU A 35 29.44 10.90 -29.43
CA GLU A 35 28.30 9.96 -29.58
C GLU A 35 27.00 10.53 -29.00
N LEU A 36 27.09 11.51 -28.10
CA LEU A 36 25.96 12.15 -27.44
C LEU A 36 25.71 13.58 -27.96
N ALA A 37 26.33 13.98 -29.07
CA ALA A 37 26.17 15.32 -29.66
C ALA A 37 24.70 15.67 -30.00
N ALA A 38 23.84 14.67 -30.19
CA ALA A 38 22.41 14.86 -30.44
C ALA A 38 21.55 14.96 -29.15
N VAL A 39 22.16 14.78 -27.97
CA VAL A 39 21.46 14.88 -26.68
C VAL A 39 21.50 16.32 -26.19
N THR A 40 20.32 16.90 -25.96
CA THR A 40 20.22 18.26 -25.44
C THR A 40 20.12 18.26 -23.92
N VAL A 41 21.04 18.97 -23.26
CA VAL A 41 21.03 19.11 -21.80
C VAL A 41 20.08 20.21 -21.33
N ARG A 42 19.30 19.91 -20.31
CA ARG A 42 18.43 20.83 -19.56
C ARG A 42 18.69 20.66 -18.07
N ARG A 43 18.66 21.75 -17.32
CA ARG A 43 18.84 21.75 -15.87
C ARG A 43 17.60 22.36 -15.22
N PHE A 44 17.02 21.63 -14.28
CA PHE A 44 15.89 22.11 -13.50
C PHE A 44 16.39 22.73 -12.20
N ASP A 45 16.28 24.05 -12.10
CA ASP A 45 16.69 24.81 -10.91
C ASP A 45 15.52 25.11 -9.98
N TYR A 46 15.73 24.88 -8.68
CA TYR A 46 14.78 25.28 -7.66
C TYR A 46 15.47 25.71 -6.37
N ALA A 47 14.81 26.60 -5.62
CA ALA A 47 15.37 27.11 -4.38
C ALA A 47 15.43 26.02 -3.31
N SER A 48 16.66 25.69 -2.88
CA SER A 48 16.93 24.83 -1.73
C SER A 48 17.94 25.51 -0.77
N PRO A 49 17.53 26.57 -0.06
CA PRO A 49 18.45 27.39 0.72
C PRO A 49 18.93 26.70 2.00
N ARG A 50 20.24 26.78 2.29
CA ARG A 50 20.88 26.22 3.52
C ARG A 50 20.44 26.88 4.83
N LEU A 51 19.92 28.10 4.76
CA LEU A 51 19.41 28.88 5.88
C LEU A 51 18.12 29.57 5.44
N ARG A 52 17.09 29.60 6.28
CA ARG A 52 16.00 30.60 6.16
C ARG A 52 16.64 31.97 6.37
N ARG A 53 17.23 32.57 5.32
CA ARG A 53 17.67 33.97 5.36
C ARG A 53 16.47 34.84 5.71
N PHE A 54 16.72 35.88 6.51
CA PHE A 54 15.87 36.98 7.00
C PHE A 54 14.91 37.62 5.96
N ARG A 55 14.02 36.86 5.35
CA ARG A 55 13.05 37.26 4.30
C ARG A 55 11.68 36.67 4.64
N PRO A 56 10.93 37.26 5.59
CA PRO A 56 9.60 36.79 5.97
C PRO A 56 8.56 36.88 4.82
N ASP A 57 8.92 37.56 3.73
CA ASP A 57 8.13 37.70 2.49
C ASP A 57 8.18 36.45 1.58
N ARG A 58 9.00 35.42 1.88
CA ARG A 58 9.19 34.27 0.99
C ARG A 58 8.92 32.92 1.68
N ARG A 59 7.96 32.16 1.13
CA ARG A 59 7.70 30.75 1.49
C ARG A 59 8.70 29.83 0.77
N THR A 60 9.27 28.86 1.48
CA THR A 60 10.03 27.76 0.87
C THR A 60 9.07 26.75 0.26
N ALA A 61 9.22 26.46 -1.04
CA ALA A 61 8.41 25.48 -1.76
C ALA A 61 8.54 24.08 -1.15
N ASP A 62 7.40 23.38 -1.00
CA ASP A 62 7.36 21.97 -0.62
C ASP A 62 7.47 21.03 -1.85
N TYR A 63 7.39 19.71 -1.66
CA TYR A 63 7.55 18.78 -2.78
C TYR A 63 6.39 18.79 -3.78
N ASN A 64 5.18 19.20 -3.36
CA ASN A 64 4.07 19.37 -4.29
C ASN A 64 4.32 20.59 -5.19
N ASP A 65 4.72 21.70 -4.58
CA ASP A 65 5.10 22.92 -5.30
C ASP A 65 6.23 22.62 -6.31
N LEU A 66 7.24 21.87 -5.89
CA LEU A 66 8.38 21.51 -6.74
C LEU A 66 8.01 20.52 -7.85
N ALA A 67 7.10 19.58 -7.58
CA ALA A 67 6.59 18.65 -8.60
C ALA A 67 5.74 19.35 -9.66
N ASP A 68 4.92 20.33 -9.27
CA ASP A 68 4.12 21.14 -10.20
C ASP A 68 5.03 22.10 -11.00
N ARG A 69 6.08 22.64 -10.36
CA ARG A 69 7.11 23.41 -11.08
C ARG A 69 7.90 22.56 -12.07
N LEU A 70 8.23 21.31 -11.71
CA LEU A 70 8.86 20.36 -12.63
C LEU A 70 7.92 20.05 -13.81
N LYS A 71 6.62 19.88 -13.56
CA LYS A 71 5.62 19.72 -14.64
C LYS A 71 5.64 20.90 -15.60
N ALA A 72 5.63 22.13 -15.09
CA ALA A 72 5.71 23.33 -15.92
C ALA A 72 7.01 23.40 -16.72
N PHE A 73 8.15 23.12 -16.09
CA PHE A 73 9.45 23.06 -16.76
C PHE A 73 9.46 22.04 -17.91
N LEU A 74 8.99 20.81 -17.66
CA LEU A 74 8.93 19.78 -18.69
C LEU A 74 7.94 20.12 -19.81
N HIS A 75 6.89 20.89 -19.52
CA HIS A 75 5.89 21.27 -20.50
C HIS A 75 6.32 22.46 -21.38
N TYR A 76 7.00 23.46 -20.81
CA TYR A 76 7.36 24.68 -21.53
C TYR A 76 8.83 24.74 -21.95
N GLU A 77 9.76 24.37 -21.06
CA GLU A 77 11.20 24.50 -21.29
C GLU A 77 11.83 23.26 -21.94
N ALA A 78 11.19 22.10 -21.75
CA ALA A 78 11.54 20.85 -22.42
C ALA A 78 10.55 20.43 -23.52
N ALA A 79 9.69 21.34 -23.97
CA ALA A 79 8.63 21.08 -24.96
C ALA A 79 9.18 20.57 -26.30
N GLY A 80 10.34 21.10 -26.72
CA GLY A 80 10.97 20.78 -28.01
C GLY A 80 11.71 19.44 -28.07
N HIS A 81 11.54 18.58 -27.06
CA HIS A 81 12.15 17.25 -27.01
C HIS A 81 11.05 16.18 -27.00
N ASP A 82 11.04 15.33 -28.02
CA ASP A 82 10.08 14.23 -28.16
C ASP A 82 10.33 13.12 -27.13
N ARG A 83 11.58 13.02 -26.68
CA ARG A 83 12.05 12.01 -25.73
C ARG A 83 12.83 12.69 -24.62
N LEU A 84 12.59 12.25 -23.39
CA LEU A 84 13.20 12.80 -22.19
C LEU A 84 13.80 11.69 -21.33
N LEU A 85 15.05 11.88 -20.90
CA LEU A 85 15.64 11.14 -19.78
C LEU A 85 15.74 12.07 -18.57
N LEU A 86 15.17 11.67 -17.44
CA LEU A 86 15.29 12.44 -16.19
C LEU A 86 16.44 11.89 -15.36
N VAL A 87 17.37 12.75 -14.94
CA VAL A 87 18.51 12.38 -14.09
C VAL A 87 18.42 13.19 -12.81
N ALA A 88 18.26 12.51 -11.68
CA ALA A 88 17.99 13.16 -10.41
C ALA A 88 18.97 12.73 -9.32
N HIS A 89 19.38 13.67 -8.48
CA HIS A 89 20.28 13.43 -7.35
C HIS A 89 19.60 13.67 -6.02
N SER A 90 19.82 12.79 -5.04
CA SER A 90 19.36 12.97 -3.66
C SER A 90 17.86 13.29 -3.61
N GLN A 91 17.45 14.34 -2.89
CA GLN A 91 16.08 14.86 -2.83
C GLN A 91 15.43 15.06 -4.22
N GLY A 92 16.21 15.39 -5.26
CA GLY A 92 15.69 15.59 -6.61
C GLY A 92 14.93 14.38 -7.13
N GLY A 93 15.35 13.16 -6.75
CA GLY A 93 14.67 11.94 -7.15
C GLY A 93 13.29 11.77 -6.51
N LEU A 94 13.07 12.33 -5.32
CA LEU A 94 11.75 12.36 -4.67
C LEU A 94 10.81 13.34 -5.35
N ILE A 95 11.32 14.47 -5.84
CA ILE A 95 10.54 15.44 -6.63
C ILE A 95 10.06 14.80 -7.94
N VAL A 96 10.95 14.06 -8.63
CA VAL A 96 10.59 13.31 -9.84
C VAL A 96 9.51 12.28 -9.54
N GLN A 97 9.67 11.48 -8.48
CA GLN A 97 8.66 10.48 -8.10
C GLN A 97 7.30 11.13 -7.78
N ARG A 98 7.30 12.25 -7.05
CA ARG A 98 6.06 12.99 -6.74
C ARG A 98 5.39 13.55 -7.98
N HIS A 99 6.15 14.11 -8.92
CA HIS A 99 5.63 14.58 -10.20
C HIS A 99 4.94 13.45 -10.98
N LEU A 100 5.62 12.31 -11.14
CA LEU A 100 5.11 11.17 -11.86
C LEU A 100 3.83 10.59 -11.22
N ALA A 101 3.83 10.43 -9.90
CA ALA A 101 2.65 9.95 -9.16
C ALA A 101 1.43 10.87 -9.35
N ARG A 102 1.64 12.20 -9.32
CA ARG A 102 0.56 13.17 -9.53
C ARG A 102 0.00 13.11 -10.94
N MET A 103 0.85 12.93 -11.95
CA MET A 103 0.41 12.79 -13.35
C MET A 103 -0.46 11.54 -13.52
N ILE A 104 -0.05 10.41 -12.95
CA ILE A 104 -0.81 9.15 -12.96
C ILE A 104 -2.15 9.30 -12.25
N ASN A 105 -2.15 9.85 -11.03
CA ASN A 105 -3.37 10.02 -10.24
C ASN A 105 -4.36 11.02 -10.88
N SER A 106 -3.88 11.88 -11.79
CA SER A 106 -4.70 12.84 -12.55
C SER A 106 -5.16 12.30 -13.90
N GLY A 107 -4.95 11.01 -14.20
CA GLY A 107 -5.34 10.41 -15.48
C GLY A 107 -4.42 10.78 -16.66
N GLN A 108 -3.24 11.33 -16.40
CA GLN A 108 -2.33 11.87 -17.41
C GLN A 108 -1.18 10.93 -17.77
N GLY A 109 -1.32 9.62 -17.52
CA GLY A 109 -0.28 8.61 -17.78
C GLY A 109 0.19 8.58 -19.23
N ARG A 110 -0.70 8.79 -20.21
CA ARG A 110 -0.32 8.90 -21.63
C ARG A 110 0.66 10.05 -21.92
N GLN A 111 0.63 11.13 -21.14
CA GLN A 111 1.56 12.26 -21.31
C GLN A 111 2.97 11.94 -20.79
N LEU A 112 3.14 10.83 -20.06
CA LEU A 112 4.43 10.39 -19.54
C LEU A 112 5.23 9.56 -20.55
N THR A 113 4.65 9.16 -21.69
CA THR A 113 5.32 8.34 -22.72
C THR A 113 6.57 8.99 -23.31
N ARG A 114 6.62 10.33 -23.31
CA ARG A 114 7.82 11.10 -23.69
C ARG A 114 8.98 10.88 -22.71
N ILE A 115 8.72 10.50 -21.47
CA ILE A 115 9.77 10.18 -20.49
C ILE A 115 10.20 8.74 -20.72
N ARG A 116 11.36 8.56 -21.34
CA ARG A 116 11.90 7.26 -21.75
C ARG A 116 12.70 6.56 -20.67
N GLY A 117 12.98 7.26 -19.57
CA GLY A 117 13.57 6.66 -18.40
C GLY A 117 13.93 7.67 -17.31
N VAL A 118 14.23 7.12 -16.13
CA VAL A 118 14.62 7.89 -14.95
C VAL A 118 15.89 7.29 -14.36
N VAL A 119 16.90 8.11 -14.15
CA VAL A 119 18.14 7.77 -13.44
C VAL A 119 18.13 8.45 -12.08
N LEU A 120 18.24 7.65 -11.01
CA LEU A 120 18.31 8.13 -9.64
C LEU A 120 19.71 7.91 -9.06
N LEU A 121 20.38 8.98 -8.65
CA LEU A 121 21.72 8.96 -8.05
C LEU A 121 21.63 9.33 -6.57
N ALA A 122 21.99 8.41 -5.67
CA ALA A 122 21.95 8.59 -4.22
C ALA A 122 20.61 9.14 -3.70
N CYS A 123 19.49 8.73 -4.31
CA CYS A 123 18.15 9.18 -3.94
C CYS A 123 17.65 8.41 -2.70
N PRO A 124 17.20 9.09 -1.63
CA PRO A 124 16.70 8.42 -0.42
C PRO A 124 15.28 7.88 -0.62
N ASN A 125 15.15 6.84 -1.45
CA ASN A 125 13.86 6.27 -1.86
C ASN A 125 13.01 5.80 -0.68
N ASP A 126 13.63 5.28 0.38
CA ASP A 126 12.92 4.91 1.62
C ASP A 126 12.94 5.99 2.71
N GLY A 127 13.33 7.21 2.37
CA GLY A 127 13.76 8.23 3.32
C GLY A 127 15.19 7.95 3.79
N SER A 128 15.84 8.89 4.46
CA SER A 128 17.19 8.70 4.99
C SER A 128 17.31 9.25 6.40
N ASP A 129 18.26 8.75 7.19
CA ASP A 129 18.71 9.37 8.44
C ASP A 129 19.46 10.69 8.19
N PHE A 130 18.95 11.47 7.24
CA PHE A 130 19.42 12.80 6.91
C PHE A 130 19.37 13.64 8.18
N MET A 131 20.56 13.77 8.76
CA MET A 131 20.95 14.75 9.77
C MET A 131 20.36 14.56 11.17
N LEU A 132 20.37 13.35 11.73
CA LEU A 132 20.21 13.17 13.19
C LEU A 132 21.17 14.07 14.03
N PRO A 133 22.44 14.32 13.63
CA PRO A 133 23.31 15.23 14.39
C PRO A 133 23.11 16.72 14.10
N LEU A 134 22.54 17.09 12.93
CA LEU A 134 22.39 18.51 12.53
C LEU A 134 20.96 19.05 12.76
N ARG A 135 20.01 18.18 13.10
CA ARG A 135 18.59 18.52 13.33
C ARG A 135 18.30 19.17 14.68
N SER A 136 19.12 18.96 15.71
CA SER A 136 18.75 19.33 17.08
C SER A 136 19.00 20.79 17.48
N ALA A 137 19.67 21.61 16.65
CA ALA A 137 19.97 22.99 17.07
C ALA A 137 19.78 24.12 16.03
N TRP A 138 19.64 23.86 14.71
CA TRP A 138 19.77 24.94 13.69
C TRP A 138 18.60 25.09 12.68
N TRP A 139 17.71 24.10 12.47
CA TRP A 139 16.67 24.17 11.42
C TRP A 139 15.28 23.52 11.70
N PRO A 140 14.62 23.78 12.85
CA PRO A 140 13.23 23.36 13.03
C PRO A 140 12.31 24.19 12.09
N GLY A 141 11.77 23.57 11.02
CA GLY A 141 10.69 24.16 10.20
C GLY A 141 10.91 24.27 8.67
N HIS A 142 11.94 23.65 8.08
CA HIS A 142 12.12 23.64 6.61
C HIS A 142 11.31 22.51 5.94
N PRO A 143 10.30 22.80 5.09
CA PRO A 143 9.40 21.77 4.51
C PRO A 143 10.13 20.66 3.76
N GLN A 144 11.17 21.01 2.98
CA GLN A 144 11.97 20.02 2.23
C GLN A 144 12.79 19.10 3.16
N VAL A 145 13.28 19.59 4.30
CA VAL A 145 14.01 18.75 5.28
C VAL A 145 13.04 17.85 6.03
N ARG A 146 11.80 18.33 6.28
CA ARG A 146 10.73 17.52 6.89
C ARG A 146 10.31 16.37 5.96
N ALA A 147 10.19 16.61 4.66
CA ALA A 147 9.83 15.59 3.68
C ALA A 147 10.93 14.53 3.45
N LEU A 148 12.15 14.74 3.94
CA LEU A 148 13.23 13.74 3.95
C LEU A 148 13.21 12.82 5.18
N THR A 149 12.29 13.03 6.11
CA THR A 149 12.15 12.16 7.28
C THR A 149 11.81 10.75 6.80
N PRO A 150 12.47 9.71 7.34
CA PRO A 150 12.00 8.35 7.16
C PRO A 150 10.51 8.30 7.48
N LEU A 151 9.69 7.71 6.60
CA LEU A 151 8.23 7.57 6.77
C LEU A 151 7.38 8.83 6.51
N ASP A 152 7.85 9.82 5.73
CA ASP A 152 6.94 10.87 5.23
C ASP A 152 5.86 10.23 4.31
N PRO A 153 4.55 10.39 4.65
CA PRO A 153 3.47 9.68 3.97
C PRO A 153 3.32 10.10 2.50
N ASP A 154 3.56 11.37 2.18
CA ASP A 154 3.45 11.88 0.81
C ASP A 154 4.55 11.32 -0.10
N VAL A 155 5.75 11.11 0.44
CA VAL A 155 6.87 10.49 -0.27
C VAL A 155 6.62 9.00 -0.46
N LYS A 156 6.13 8.29 0.57
CA LYS A 156 5.83 6.86 0.48
C LYS A 156 4.66 6.55 -0.46
N ASP A 157 3.62 7.38 -0.45
CA ASP A 157 2.51 7.24 -1.39
C ASP A 157 2.97 7.49 -2.84
N ALA A 158 3.80 8.51 -3.07
CA ALA A 158 4.37 8.76 -4.40
C ALA A 158 5.25 7.60 -4.89
N GLN A 159 6.15 7.10 -4.04
CA GLN A 159 7.00 5.94 -4.34
C GLN A 159 6.15 4.72 -4.69
N ARG A 160 5.09 4.45 -3.91
CA ARG A 160 4.17 3.34 -4.17
C ARG A 160 3.47 3.49 -5.52
N THR A 161 2.91 4.66 -5.83
CA THR A 161 2.27 4.90 -7.13
C THR A 161 3.27 4.71 -8.28
N VAL A 162 4.50 5.20 -8.14
CA VAL A 162 5.56 5.02 -9.14
C VAL A 162 5.90 3.55 -9.33
N LEU A 163 6.07 2.79 -8.26
CA LEU A 163 6.34 1.36 -8.36
C LEU A 163 5.18 0.62 -9.05
N ASP A 164 3.97 0.77 -8.54
CA ASP A 164 2.79 0.02 -8.98
C ASP A 164 2.34 0.38 -10.41
N ARG A 165 2.38 1.67 -10.77
CA ARG A 165 1.76 2.20 -12.00
C ARG A 165 2.75 2.69 -13.05
N ILE A 166 4.05 2.66 -12.77
CA ILE A 166 5.09 3.09 -13.71
C ILE A 166 6.18 2.03 -13.86
N VAL A 167 6.81 1.60 -12.77
CA VAL A 167 7.92 0.63 -12.83
C VAL A 167 7.41 -0.77 -13.20
N TYR A 168 6.29 -1.20 -12.61
CA TYR A 168 5.67 -2.50 -12.86
C TYR A 168 4.50 -2.45 -13.85
N ALA A 169 4.21 -1.29 -14.43
CA ALA A 169 3.18 -1.17 -15.46
C ALA A 169 3.58 -1.94 -16.72
N LYS A 170 2.60 -2.57 -17.37
CA LYS A 170 2.78 -3.28 -18.64
C LYS A 170 2.32 -2.46 -19.84
N ASP A 171 1.30 -1.61 -19.62
CA ASP A 171 0.62 -0.89 -20.68
C ASP A 171 0.53 0.62 -20.39
N VAL A 172 0.50 1.41 -21.46
CA VAL A 172 0.28 2.86 -21.40
C VAL A 172 -1.22 3.13 -21.34
N GLY A 173 -1.65 3.87 -20.32
CA GLY A 173 -3.03 4.27 -20.10
C GLY A 173 -3.15 5.61 -19.38
N ALA A 174 -4.38 5.98 -18.99
CA ALA A 174 -4.61 7.20 -18.21
C ALA A 174 -3.96 7.11 -16.82
N SER A 175 -3.97 5.94 -16.19
CA SER A 175 -3.48 5.70 -14.83
C SER A 175 -2.28 4.74 -14.76
N SER A 176 -1.62 4.48 -15.88
CA SER A 176 -0.37 3.69 -15.94
C SER A 176 0.50 4.13 -17.10
N CYS A 177 1.83 4.08 -16.94
CA CYS A 177 2.75 4.30 -18.05
C CYS A 177 4.08 3.62 -17.74
N PRO A 178 4.49 2.55 -18.47
CA PRO A 178 5.78 1.92 -18.25
C PRO A 178 6.93 2.89 -18.53
N VAL A 179 7.72 3.19 -17.49
CA VAL A 179 8.95 3.99 -17.60
C VAL A 179 10.06 3.27 -16.83
N PRO A 180 11.22 2.97 -17.46
CA PRO A 180 12.32 2.29 -16.77
C PRO A 180 13.00 3.22 -15.76
N PHE A 181 13.36 2.64 -14.61
CA PHE A 181 14.15 3.29 -13.56
C PHE A 181 15.51 2.60 -13.43
N TRP A 182 16.57 3.39 -13.37
CA TRP A 182 17.93 2.94 -13.04
C TRP A 182 18.40 3.67 -11.78
N VAL A 183 18.62 2.91 -10.72
CA VAL A 183 18.89 3.47 -9.39
C VAL A 183 20.32 3.15 -8.96
N PHE A 184 21.05 4.15 -8.49
CA PHE A 184 22.44 4.03 -8.10
C PHE A 184 22.69 4.58 -6.70
N GLY A 185 23.37 3.80 -5.85
CA GLY A 185 23.89 4.24 -4.55
C GLY A 185 25.41 4.45 -4.57
N GLY A 186 25.93 5.33 -3.71
CA GLY A 186 27.38 5.53 -3.56
C GLY A 186 27.98 4.55 -2.58
N SER A 187 29.09 3.89 -2.93
CA SER A 187 29.74 2.90 -2.07
C SER A 187 30.28 3.48 -0.77
N GLU A 188 30.56 4.78 -0.77
CA GLU A 188 31.06 5.54 0.39
C GLU A 188 30.00 6.52 0.91
N ASP A 189 28.76 6.44 0.41
CA ASP A 189 27.67 7.32 0.81
C ASP A 189 27.20 7.00 2.25
N LYS A 190 27.46 7.95 3.16
CA LYS A 190 27.02 7.91 4.56
C LYS A 190 25.76 8.72 4.82
N VAL A 191 25.28 9.47 3.82
CA VAL A 191 24.08 10.30 3.90
C VAL A 191 22.86 9.47 3.51
N VAL A 192 22.95 8.78 2.37
CA VAL A 192 21.93 7.88 1.87
C VAL A 192 22.53 6.47 1.79
N VAL A 193 22.34 5.71 2.86
CA VAL A 193 22.82 4.33 2.95
C VAL A 193 22.22 3.46 1.84
N ARG A 194 22.92 2.38 1.48
CA ARG A 194 22.52 1.47 0.39
C ARG A 194 21.03 1.09 0.42
N ALA A 195 20.51 0.69 1.58
CA ALA A 195 19.11 0.26 1.70
C ALA A 195 18.13 1.40 1.35
N SER A 196 18.42 2.61 1.83
CA SER A 196 17.65 3.82 1.52
C SER A 196 17.76 4.21 0.04
N ALA A 197 18.96 4.11 -0.55
CA ALA A 197 19.19 4.37 -1.96
C ALA A 197 18.44 3.38 -2.86
N GLN A 198 18.46 2.09 -2.51
CA GLN A 198 17.80 1.03 -3.27
C GLN A 198 16.27 1.12 -3.16
N GLY A 199 15.73 1.24 -1.94
CA GLY A 199 14.31 1.08 -1.68
C GLY A 199 13.74 -0.21 -2.26
N ALA A 200 12.52 -0.13 -2.80
CA ALA A 200 11.86 -1.24 -3.48
C ALA A 200 12.10 -1.29 -5.01
N PHE A 201 13.06 -0.52 -5.54
CA PHE A 201 13.34 -0.50 -6.98
C PHE A 201 14.09 -1.76 -7.43
N PRO A 202 13.67 -2.42 -8.54
CA PRO A 202 14.23 -3.70 -8.97
C PRO A 202 15.60 -3.59 -9.63
N ARG A 203 15.95 -2.44 -10.23
CA ARG A 203 17.21 -2.21 -10.96
C ARG A 203 18.10 -1.25 -10.15
N PHE A 204 18.94 -1.84 -9.30
CA PHE A 204 19.82 -1.09 -8.39
C PHE A 204 21.29 -1.48 -8.54
N PHE A 205 22.17 -0.49 -8.57
CA PHE A 205 23.61 -0.65 -8.70
C PHE A 205 24.37 0.24 -7.70
N MET A 206 25.64 -0.10 -7.43
CA MET A 206 26.53 0.74 -6.62
C MET A 206 27.60 1.37 -7.50
N LEU A 207 27.89 2.65 -7.26
CA LEU A 207 28.96 3.40 -7.90
C LEU A 207 29.97 3.88 -6.85
N PRO A 208 31.24 4.09 -7.21
CA PRO A 208 32.22 4.71 -6.31
C PRO A 208 31.82 6.14 -5.91
N GLY A 209 32.23 6.53 -4.71
CA GLY A 209 32.08 7.89 -4.18
C GLY A 209 31.05 8.05 -3.06
N ASP A 210 31.16 9.19 -2.38
CA ASP A 210 30.22 9.63 -1.34
C ASP A 210 28.97 10.29 -1.93
N HIS A 211 28.06 10.77 -1.07
CA HIS A 211 26.79 11.39 -1.46
C HIS A 211 26.92 12.49 -2.51
N PHE A 212 27.98 13.29 -2.44
CA PHE A 212 28.20 14.43 -3.33
C PHE A 212 29.21 14.10 -4.44
N GLY A 213 30.11 13.16 -4.19
CA GLY A 213 31.12 12.68 -5.13
C GLY A 213 30.52 11.82 -6.24
N ILE A 214 29.46 11.05 -5.96
CA ILE A 214 28.82 10.16 -6.94
C ILE A 214 28.36 10.88 -8.22
N ILE A 215 28.05 12.19 -8.16
CA ILE A 215 27.62 12.97 -9.33
C ILE A 215 28.74 13.80 -9.97
N ARG A 216 29.99 13.61 -9.55
CA ARG A 216 31.15 14.41 -9.99
C ARG A 216 32.18 13.54 -10.71
N PRO A 217 31.85 13.02 -11.90
CA PRO A 217 32.81 12.24 -12.67
C PRO A 217 34.05 13.06 -12.99
N LYS A 218 35.22 12.41 -12.96
CA LYS A 218 36.51 13.06 -13.29
C LYS A 218 36.91 12.89 -14.75
N SER A 219 36.34 11.92 -15.45
CA SER A 219 36.71 11.55 -16.83
C SER A 219 35.58 10.77 -17.51
N HIS A 220 35.67 10.58 -18.83
CA HIS A 220 34.74 9.72 -19.60
C HIS A 220 34.79 8.24 -19.22
N THR A 221 35.81 7.80 -18.49
CA THR A 221 35.93 6.41 -17.98
C THR A 221 35.43 6.27 -16.54
N ASP A 222 34.97 7.35 -15.92
CA ASP A 222 34.45 7.33 -14.56
C ASP A 222 33.14 6.52 -14.50
N PRO A 223 32.96 5.57 -13.56
CA PRO A 223 31.80 4.67 -13.56
C PRO A 223 30.43 5.35 -13.61
N VAL A 224 30.26 6.51 -12.95
CA VAL A 224 28.98 7.24 -13.04
C VAL A 224 28.73 7.79 -14.45
N TYR A 225 29.78 8.30 -15.10
CA TYR A 225 29.67 8.81 -16.46
C TYR A 225 29.35 7.67 -17.43
N VAL A 226 30.08 6.56 -17.32
CA VAL A 226 29.86 5.37 -18.15
C VAL A 226 28.43 4.85 -17.97
N ALA A 227 27.94 4.73 -16.74
CA ALA A 227 26.57 4.28 -16.46
C ALA A 227 25.52 5.20 -17.10
N LEU A 228 25.66 6.53 -16.94
CA LEU A 228 24.73 7.48 -17.53
C LEU A 228 24.80 7.46 -19.06
N ARG A 229 26.00 7.42 -19.64
CA ARG A 229 26.21 7.32 -21.09
C ARG A 229 25.53 6.07 -21.66
N THR A 230 25.68 4.92 -21.00
CA THR A 230 25.02 3.68 -21.40
C THR A 230 23.51 3.85 -21.51
N HIS A 231 22.86 4.46 -20.52
CA HIS A 231 21.41 4.64 -20.53
C HIS A 231 20.94 5.73 -21.50
N LEU A 232 21.73 6.78 -21.71
CA LEU A 232 21.45 7.79 -22.74
C LEU A 232 21.47 7.15 -24.14
N LEU A 233 22.49 6.34 -24.44
CA LEU A 233 22.58 5.61 -25.71
C LEU A 233 21.48 4.55 -25.85
N GLU A 234 21.13 3.87 -24.75
CA GLU A 234 20.01 2.92 -24.72
C GLU A 234 18.71 3.62 -25.11
N VAL A 235 18.39 4.76 -24.49
CA VAL A 235 17.17 5.54 -24.77
C VAL A 235 17.19 6.14 -26.17
N GLN A 236 18.35 6.59 -26.65
CA GLN A 236 18.50 7.11 -28.01
C GLN A 236 18.22 6.04 -29.07
N ARG A 237 18.63 4.79 -28.82
CA ARG A 237 18.43 3.66 -29.72
C ARG A 237 17.05 3.02 -29.62
N GLN A 238 16.29 3.29 -28.56
CA GLN A 238 14.94 2.73 -28.44
C GLN A 238 14.06 3.20 -29.60
N PRO A 239 13.29 2.31 -30.25
CA PRO A 239 12.28 2.74 -31.19
C PRO A 239 11.19 3.54 -30.46
N ASP A 240 10.55 4.46 -31.19
CA ASP A 240 9.29 5.03 -30.72
C ASP A 240 8.31 3.87 -30.52
N PRO A 241 7.43 3.95 -29.51
CA PRO A 241 6.39 2.95 -29.39
C PRO A 241 5.54 3.07 -30.67
N ASP A 242 5.33 1.97 -31.38
CA ASP A 242 4.53 1.96 -32.60
C ASP A 242 3.24 2.76 -32.34
N PRO A 243 2.90 3.77 -33.16
CA PRO A 243 1.54 4.26 -33.16
C PRO A 243 0.68 3.03 -33.46
N ALA A 244 -0.28 2.74 -32.58
CA ALA A 244 -1.22 1.65 -32.79
C ALA A 244 -1.71 1.71 -34.26
N PRO A 245 -1.76 0.58 -34.98
CA PRO A 245 -1.75 0.58 -36.44
C PRO A 245 -2.93 1.38 -37.00
N GLU A 246 -2.64 2.57 -37.53
CA GLU A 246 -3.48 3.24 -38.50
C GLU A 246 -3.45 2.40 -39.79
N ARG A 247 -4.52 1.64 -40.04
CA ARG A 247 -4.70 0.90 -41.29
C ARG A 247 -4.92 1.91 -42.44
N VAL A 248 -3.85 2.26 -43.13
CA VAL A 248 -3.91 2.93 -44.44
C VAL A 248 -4.28 1.90 -45.51
N VAL A 249 -5.41 2.11 -46.18
CA VAL A 249 -5.77 1.43 -47.44
C VAL A 249 -5.30 2.34 -48.60
N PRO A 250 -4.54 1.84 -49.60
CA PRO A 250 -4.06 2.69 -50.69
C PRO A 250 -5.11 2.87 -51.80
N GLY A 251 -5.38 4.13 -52.14
CA GLY A 251 -5.70 4.57 -53.50
C GLY A 251 -7.18 4.84 -53.83
N ALA A 252 -7.59 6.12 -53.77
CA ALA A 252 -8.38 6.78 -54.82
C ALA A 252 -8.39 8.31 -54.61
N VAL A 253 -8.40 9.03 -55.73
CA VAL A 253 -8.12 10.45 -55.95
C VAL A 253 -9.30 11.36 -55.54
N THR A 254 -8.99 12.56 -55.03
CA THR A 254 -9.93 13.68 -54.77
C THR A 254 -10.52 14.27 -56.06
N PRO A 255 -11.78 14.75 -56.08
CA PRO A 255 -12.03 16.17 -55.74
C PRO A 255 -13.34 16.47 -54.97
N ASP A 256 -13.26 17.52 -54.14
CA ASP A 256 -14.36 18.30 -53.52
C ASP A 256 -15.17 19.08 -54.60
N PRO A 257 -16.39 19.67 -54.37
CA PRO A 257 -16.95 20.13 -53.09
C PRO A 257 -18.46 19.87 -52.82
N SER A 258 -18.84 19.73 -51.53
CA SER A 258 -20.10 20.10 -50.80
C SER A 258 -21.52 19.99 -51.46
N PRO A 259 -22.63 19.85 -50.69
CA PRO A 259 -22.85 19.33 -49.34
C PRO A 259 -24.00 18.28 -49.28
N SER A 260 -24.15 17.63 -48.11
CA SER A 260 -25.34 16.86 -47.68
C SER A 260 -25.52 15.44 -48.24
N ALA A 261 -25.07 14.46 -47.44
CA ALA A 261 -25.74 13.20 -47.07
C ALA A 261 -24.69 12.17 -46.65
N ALA A 262 -24.00 12.40 -45.53
CA ALA A 262 -23.23 11.33 -44.88
C ALA A 262 -24.24 10.42 -44.17
N GLN A 263 -24.64 9.35 -44.85
CA GLN A 263 -25.36 8.24 -44.25
C GLN A 263 -24.40 7.42 -43.39
N ASP A 264 -24.89 7.15 -42.18
CA ASP A 264 -24.32 6.33 -41.12
C ASP A 264 -23.91 4.93 -41.59
N VAL A 265 -22.76 4.46 -41.10
CA VAL A 265 -22.52 3.04 -40.84
C VAL A 265 -22.24 2.89 -39.33
N PRO A 266 -22.93 1.97 -38.62
CA PRO A 266 -23.03 2.02 -37.16
C PRO A 266 -21.75 1.54 -36.47
N TRP A 267 -21.36 2.25 -35.41
CA TRP A 267 -20.41 1.73 -34.44
C TRP A 267 -20.98 0.45 -33.79
N GLY A 268 -20.20 -0.63 -33.74
CA GLY A 268 -20.64 -1.85 -33.06
C GLY A 268 -20.85 -1.63 -31.57
N ASP A 269 -21.85 -2.31 -30.99
CA ASP A 269 -22.32 -2.13 -29.60
C ASP A 269 -21.21 -2.18 -28.55
N GLY A 270 -20.15 -2.97 -28.78
CA GLY A 270 -19.01 -3.06 -27.87
C GLY A 270 -18.16 -1.79 -27.78
N ALA A 271 -17.97 -1.06 -28.88
CA ALA A 271 -17.24 0.21 -28.87
C ALA A 271 -18.06 1.31 -28.17
N LYS A 272 -19.38 1.28 -28.36
CA LYS A 272 -20.31 2.21 -27.72
C LYS A 272 -20.41 1.96 -26.21
N ALA A 273 -20.49 0.70 -25.82
CA ALA A 273 -20.46 0.27 -24.42
C ALA A 273 -19.18 0.71 -23.70
N ALA A 274 -18.02 0.54 -24.33
CA ALA A 274 -16.76 0.98 -23.77
C ALA A 274 -16.74 2.50 -23.52
N ARG A 275 -17.28 3.29 -24.45
CA ARG A 275 -17.40 4.74 -24.31
C ARG A 275 -18.35 5.14 -23.17
N ILE A 276 -19.50 4.49 -23.04
CA ILE A 276 -20.46 4.73 -21.95
C ILE A 276 -19.85 4.39 -20.58
N LEU A 277 -19.11 3.29 -20.47
CA LEU A 277 -18.44 2.90 -19.23
C LEU A 277 -17.23 3.79 -18.89
N ASP A 278 -16.65 4.50 -19.86
CA ASP A 278 -15.58 5.47 -19.65
C ASP A 278 -16.12 6.79 -19.08
N VAL A 279 -17.26 7.28 -19.58
CA VAL A 279 -17.93 8.51 -19.10
C VAL A 279 -18.77 8.29 -17.85
N LEU A 280 -19.36 7.10 -17.68
CA LEU A 280 -20.13 6.68 -16.50
C LEU A 280 -19.56 5.39 -15.90
N PRO A 281 -18.39 5.45 -15.24
CA PRO A 281 -17.81 4.29 -14.59
C PRO A 281 -18.66 3.90 -13.38
N PRO A 282 -19.09 2.63 -13.23
CA PRO A 282 -19.91 2.17 -12.10
C PRO A 282 -19.30 2.43 -10.71
N TYR A 283 -17.99 2.72 -10.66
CA TYR A 283 -17.24 2.97 -9.44
C TYR A 283 -16.75 4.41 -9.27
N ALA A 284 -17.16 5.34 -10.14
CA ALA A 284 -16.71 6.71 -10.06
C ALA A 284 -17.15 7.36 -8.74
N ASP A 285 -16.21 8.01 -8.05
CA ASP A 285 -16.47 8.60 -6.73
C ASP A 285 -17.51 9.73 -6.78
N TRP A 286 -17.63 10.42 -7.91
CA TRP A 286 -18.65 11.44 -8.12
C TRP A 286 -20.06 10.86 -8.29
N LEU A 287 -20.22 9.67 -8.90
CA LEU A 287 -21.49 8.94 -8.96
C LEU A 287 -21.91 8.43 -7.58
N LYS A 288 -20.97 7.94 -6.76
CA LYS A 288 -21.23 7.58 -5.36
C LYS A 288 -21.67 8.79 -4.54
N THR A 289 -21.04 9.94 -4.78
CA THR A 289 -21.39 11.20 -4.14
C THR A 289 -22.81 11.61 -4.52
N LEU A 290 -23.15 11.59 -5.81
CA LEU A 290 -24.50 11.89 -6.31
C LEU A 290 -25.56 10.95 -5.72
N ARG A 291 -25.24 9.67 -5.53
CA ARG A 291 -26.15 8.65 -4.96
C ARG A 291 -26.40 8.79 -3.45
N THR A 292 -25.53 9.49 -2.72
CA THR A 292 -25.52 9.46 -1.23
C THR A 292 -25.63 10.82 -0.55
N GLN A 293 -25.57 11.92 -1.29
CA GLN A 293 -25.62 13.28 -0.72
C GLN A 293 -26.93 14.01 -1.01
N ASP A 294 -27.26 14.94 -0.11
CA ASP A 294 -28.29 15.97 -0.34
C ASP A 294 -27.77 16.99 -1.37
N PHE A 295 -28.63 17.36 -2.34
CA PHE A 295 -28.27 18.14 -3.53
C PHE A 295 -27.70 19.54 -3.23
N LEU A 296 -27.87 20.05 -2.01
CA LEU A 296 -27.33 21.32 -1.53
C LEU A 296 -25.80 21.31 -1.29
N VAL A 297 -25.14 20.16 -1.43
CA VAL A 297 -23.67 20.00 -1.24
C VAL A 297 -22.96 19.58 -2.53
N VAL A 298 -23.68 19.48 -3.65
CA VAL A 298 -23.10 19.07 -4.93
C VAL A 298 -22.13 20.13 -5.43
N SER A 299 -20.83 19.87 -5.24
CA SER A 299 -19.77 20.76 -5.73
C SER A 299 -19.90 20.96 -7.25
N GLY A 300 -19.58 22.16 -7.76
CA GLY A 300 -19.59 22.45 -9.21
C GLY A 300 -18.67 21.54 -10.07
N ARG A 301 -17.88 20.66 -9.44
CA ARG A 301 -17.15 19.58 -10.10
C ARG A 301 -18.02 18.36 -10.41
N VAL A 302 -18.94 17.99 -9.52
CA VAL A 302 -19.86 16.86 -9.72
C VAL A 302 -20.92 17.22 -10.76
N ASP A 303 -21.43 18.45 -10.72
CA ASP A 303 -22.35 18.99 -11.72
C ASP A 303 -21.76 18.94 -13.15
N ARG A 304 -20.50 19.40 -13.32
CA ARG A 304 -19.80 19.35 -14.61
C ARG A 304 -19.62 17.92 -15.13
N LEU A 305 -19.14 17.02 -14.28
CA LEU A 305 -18.91 15.62 -14.66
C LEU A 305 -20.21 14.90 -15.00
N PHE A 306 -21.31 15.26 -14.33
CA PHE A 306 -22.63 14.72 -14.63
C PHE A 306 -23.16 15.19 -15.99
N HIS A 307 -23.00 16.48 -16.34
CA HIS A 307 -23.39 17.00 -17.65
C HIS A 307 -22.55 16.40 -18.79
N GLU A 308 -21.23 16.28 -18.61
CA GLU A 308 -20.36 15.60 -19.59
C GLU A 308 -20.80 14.15 -19.85
N ALA A 309 -21.32 13.47 -18.82
CA ALA A 309 -21.85 12.13 -18.92
C ALA A 309 -23.26 12.07 -19.54
N ALA A 310 -24.14 13.03 -19.23
CA ALA A 310 -25.48 13.13 -19.80
C ALA A 310 -25.43 13.45 -21.30
N ASP A 311 -24.54 14.35 -21.73
CA ASP A 311 -24.32 14.69 -23.14
C ASP A 311 -23.82 13.47 -23.92
N ALA A 312 -22.92 12.69 -23.33
CA ALA A 312 -22.43 11.45 -23.93
C ALA A 312 -23.50 10.36 -24.07
N LEU A 313 -24.59 10.42 -23.28
CA LEU A 313 -25.75 9.53 -23.40
C LEU A 313 -26.84 10.08 -24.34
N GLY A 314 -26.95 11.41 -24.48
CA GLY A 314 -28.05 12.08 -25.19
C GLY A 314 -27.77 12.45 -26.66
N ASP A 315 -26.53 12.81 -27.00
CA ASP A 315 -26.18 13.42 -28.31
C ASP A 315 -25.60 12.44 -29.34
N ASP A 316 -25.67 11.13 -29.12
CA ASP A 316 -25.14 10.15 -30.08
C ASP A 316 -26.20 9.76 -31.15
N PRO A 317 -26.09 10.19 -32.42
CA PRO A 317 -27.03 9.86 -33.49
C PRO A 317 -27.02 8.36 -33.86
N LEU A 318 -26.09 7.57 -33.32
CA LEU A 318 -25.91 6.16 -33.65
C LEU A 318 -26.59 5.27 -32.61
N GLN A 319 -27.72 4.66 -32.96
CA GLN A 319 -28.46 3.74 -32.09
C GLN A 319 -27.63 2.48 -31.77
N PHE A 320 -27.79 1.90 -30.56
CA PHE A 320 -27.29 0.54 -30.32
C PHE A 320 -27.97 -0.41 -31.30
N ILE A 321 -27.24 -1.38 -31.83
CA ILE A 321 -27.76 -2.41 -32.75
C ILE A 321 -28.69 -3.36 -31.98
N ASP A 322 -28.31 -3.76 -30.75
CA ASP A 322 -29.19 -4.49 -29.84
C ASP A 322 -30.33 -3.58 -29.36
N PRO A 323 -31.60 -3.90 -29.68
CA PRO A 323 -32.74 -3.03 -29.34
C PRO A 323 -32.97 -2.92 -27.83
N VAL A 324 -32.58 -3.93 -27.05
CA VAL A 324 -32.71 -3.91 -25.58
C VAL A 324 -31.65 -2.99 -24.96
N LEU A 325 -30.42 -3.00 -25.50
CA LEU A 325 -29.39 -2.03 -25.11
C LEU A 325 -29.75 -0.62 -25.59
N HIS A 326 -30.36 -0.49 -26.77
CA HIS A 326 -30.85 0.79 -27.28
C HIS A 326 -31.90 1.41 -26.37
N ASP A 327 -32.92 0.63 -25.99
CA ASP A 327 -33.99 1.08 -25.11
C ASP A 327 -33.47 1.45 -23.72
N ALA A 328 -32.56 0.64 -23.15
CA ALA A 328 -31.95 0.91 -21.85
C ALA A 328 -31.06 2.16 -21.85
N ALA A 329 -30.24 2.34 -22.89
CA ALA A 329 -29.40 3.52 -23.03
C ALA A 329 -30.22 4.79 -23.25
N THR A 330 -31.29 4.70 -24.04
CA THR A 330 -32.22 5.82 -24.29
C THR A 330 -32.99 6.19 -23.01
N ALA A 331 -33.42 5.20 -22.22
CA ALA A 331 -34.06 5.44 -20.94
C ALA A 331 -33.10 6.11 -19.93
N CYS A 332 -31.86 5.64 -19.85
CA CYS A 332 -30.82 6.22 -19.00
C CYS A 332 -30.45 7.64 -19.44
N GLY A 333 -30.30 7.89 -20.75
CA GLY A 333 -30.04 9.21 -21.31
C GLY A 333 -31.13 10.22 -20.96
N ARG A 334 -32.41 9.86 -21.14
CA ARG A 334 -33.54 10.73 -20.75
C ARG A 334 -33.54 11.06 -19.25
N ALA A 335 -33.25 10.07 -18.40
CA ALA A 335 -33.17 10.27 -16.96
C ALA A 335 -31.98 11.17 -16.58
N ALA A 336 -30.85 11.01 -17.26
CA ALA A 336 -29.66 11.84 -17.07
C ALA A 336 -29.91 13.30 -17.46
N THR A 337 -30.48 13.55 -18.64
CA THR A 337 -30.85 14.90 -19.09
C THR A 337 -31.83 15.57 -18.12
N GLY A 338 -32.89 14.86 -17.71
CA GLY A 338 -33.89 15.41 -16.79
C GLY A 338 -33.30 15.78 -15.42
N LEU A 339 -32.35 14.97 -14.91
CA LEU A 339 -31.65 15.29 -13.66
C LEU A 339 -30.69 16.48 -13.84
N GLY A 340 -29.97 16.56 -14.97
CA GLY A 340 -29.01 17.64 -15.26
C GLY A 340 -29.68 19.00 -15.39
N GLU A 341 -30.82 19.06 -16.10
CA GLU A 341 -31.64 20.26 -16.20
C GLU A 341 -32.15 20.74 -14.84
N ALA A 342 -32.58 19.80 -13.98
CA ALA A 342 -33.05 20.13 -12.63
C ALA A 342 -31.90 20.62 -11.73
N MET A 343 -30.71 20.03 -11.84
CA MET A 343 -29.51 20.48 -11.12
C MET A 343 -29.07 21.88 -11.57
N THR A 344 -29.10 22.14 -12.88
CA THR A 344 -28.79 23.47 -13.45
C THR A 344 -29.81 24.52 -12.98
N ALA A 345 -31.10 24.20 -12.97
CA ALA A 345 -32.14 25.09 -12.48
C ALA A 345 -31.96 25.43 -10.99
N LEU A 346 -31.57 24.44 -10.16
CA LEU A 346 -31.26 24.65 -8.75
C LEU A 346 -30.06 25.60 -8.56
N LEU A 347 -28.97 25.36 -9.31
CA LEU A 347 -27.76 26.19 -9.23
C LEU A 347 -27.99 27.62 -9.76
N ALA A 348 -28.85 27.79 -10.77
CA ALA A 348 -29.22 29.10 -11.28
C ALA A 348 -30.09 29.88 -10.27
N ALA A 349 -31.01 29.21 -9.58
CA ALA A 349 -31.81 29.82 -8.51
C ALA A 349 -30.94 30.27 -7.33
N ASP A 350 -30.03 29.41 -6.85
CA ASP A 350 -29.13 29.70 -5.73
C ASP A 350 -28.18 30.88 -6.04
N ARG A 351 -27.77 31.03 -7.32
CA ARG A 351 -26.95 32.15 -7.77
C ARG A 351 -27.73 33.46 -7.85
N ALA A 352 -28.96 33.45 -8.34
CA ALA A 352 -29.83 34.62 -8.37
C ALA A 352 -30.15 35.12 -6.96
N ASP A 353 -30.34 34.18 -6.02
CA ASP A 353 -30.59 34.46 -4.61
C ASP A 353 -29.34 35.00 -3.90
N ALA A 354 -28.14 34.49 -4.22
CA ALA A 354 -26.88 34.99 -3.69
C ALA A 354 -26.55 36.42 -4.19
N GLU A 355 -26.78 36.70 -5.48
CA GLU A 355 -26.58 38.04 -6.05
C GLU A 355 -27.59 39.07 -5.49
N ALA A 356 -28.85 38.65 -5.28
CA ALA A 356 -29.85 39.46 -4.61
C ALA A 356 -29.49 39.72 -3.13
N TYR A 357 -28.92 38.73 -2.43
CA TYR A 357 -28.48 38.87 -1.04
C TYR A 357 -27.27 39.81 -0.90
N GLU A 358 -26.31 39.78 -1.81
CA GLU A 358 -25.14 40.66 -1.76
C GLU A 358 -25.51 42.15 -1.92
N GLY A 359 -26.56 42.43 -2.71
CA GLY A 359 -27.09 43.78 -2.95
C GLY A 359 -27.80 44.43 -1.76
N LEU A 360 -28.13 43.68 -0.68
CA LEU A 360 -28.87 44.22 0.46
C LEU A 360 -28.01 45.05 1.44
N PRO A 361 -28.54 46.14 2.01
CA PRO A 361 -27.91 46.89 3.10
C PRO A 361 -27.62 46.00 4.32
N ALA A 362 -26.54 46.29 5.06
CA ALA A 362 -26.07 45.45 6.18
C ALA A 362 -27.09 45.20 7.30
N ARG A 363 -28.07 46.10 7.49
CA ARG A 363 -29.17 45.93 8.45
C ARG A 363 -30.25 44.96 7.95
N GLU A 364 -30.49 44.90 6.64
CA GLU A 364 -31.49 44.03 6.02
C GLU A 364 -30.95 42.62 5.78
N LYS A 365 -29.62 42.45 5.67
CA LYS A 365 -28.96 41.13 5.61
C LYS A 365 -29.21 40.25 6.85
N GLY A 366 -29.51 40.86 8.00
CA GLY A 366 -29.86 40.17 9.25
C GLY A 366 -31.27 39.57 9.21
N ASP A 367 -32.26 40.33 8.72
CA ASP A 367 -33.65 39.89 8.62
C ASP A 367 -33.86 38.98 7.40
N ALA A 368 -33.18 39.28 6.28
CA ALA A 368 -33.21 38.47 5.05
C ALA A 368 -32.65 37.06 5.26
N ARG A 369 -31.70 36.86 6.19
CA ARG A 369 -31.17 35.52 6.52
C ARG A 369 -32.24 34.58 7.09
N THR A 370 -33.29 35.13 7.67
CA THR A 370 -34.41 34.36 8.24
C THR A 370 -35.53 34.17 7.22
N LEU A 371 -35.69 35.08 6.26
CA LEU A 371 -36.69 35.01 5.19
C LEU A 371 -36.23 34.17 3.98
N PHE A 372 -34.97 34.28 3.53
CA PHE A 372 -34.43 33.56 2.36
C PHE A 372 -34.35 32.04 2.56
N LEU A 373 -34.26 31.57 3.80
CA LEU A 373 -34.23 30.13 4.12
C LEU A 373 -35.63 29.53 4.37
N GLY A 374 -36.68 30.37 4.39
CA GLY A 374 -38.00 30.01 4.92
C GLY A 374 -39.12 29.77 3.91
N GLU A 375 -39.06 30.32 2.69
CA GLU A 375 -40.24 30.34 1.79
C GLU A 375 -40.00 29.96 0.31
N HIS A 376 -38.82 29.48 -0.08
CA HIS A 376 -38.76 28.68 -1.31
C HIS A 376 -39.32 27.28 -1.03
N ARG A 377 -40.07 26.72 -1.98
CA ARG A 377 -40.77 25.42 -1.89
C ARG A 377 -39.78 24.24 -1.80
N ARG A 378 -38.96 24.24 -0.75
CA ARG A 378 -37.81 23.38 -0.53
C ARG A 378 -38.19 21.91 -0.57
N GLY A 379 -39.40 21.57 -0.13
CA GLY A 379 -39.92 20.22 -0.20
C GLY A 379 -40.25 19.73 -1.61
N GLU A 380 -40.73 20.58 -2.52
CA GLU A 380 -41.15 20.15 -3.87
C GLU A 380 -39.94 19.96 -4.80
N ASP A 381 -38.98 20.89 -4.79
CA ASP A 381 -37.80 20.83 -5.67
C ASP A 381 -36.79 19.76 -5.22
N GLU A 382 -36.62 19.58 -3.90
CA GLU A 382 -35.79 18.52 -3.34
C GLU A 382 -36.40 17.12 -3.57
N LEU A 383 -37.73 16.99 -3.41
CA LEU A 383 -38.44 15.75 -3.75
C LEU A 383 -38.35 15.46 -5.25
N ARG A 384 -38.45 16.48 -6.11
CA ARG A 384 -38.28 16.35 -7.57
C ARG A 384 -36.86 15.91 -7.94
N LEU A 385 -35.83 16.50 -7.34
CA LEU A 385 -34.43 16.11 -7.57
C LEU A 385 -34.13 14.70 -7.09
N ASN A 386 -34.62 14.32 -5.90
CA ASN A 386 -34.47 12.95 -5.40
C ASN A 386 -35.20 11.94 -6.30
N THR A 387 -36.40 12.27 -6.79
CA THR A 387 -37.14 11.40 -7.72
C THR A 387 -36.40 11.23 -9.04
N LEU A 388 -35.85 12.30 -9.61
CA LEU A 388 -35.07 12.26 -10.85
C LEU A 388 -33.74 11.51 -10.67
N ARG A 389 -33.09 11.68 -9.51
CA ARG A 389 -31.89 10.94 -9.12
C ARG A 389 -32.13 9.44 -9.07
N ASP A 390 -33.19 9.03 -8.39
CA ASP A 390 -33.51 7.62 -8.21
C ASP A 390 -33.89 7.01 -9.56
N THR A 391 -34.65 7.75 -10.39
CA THR A 391 -34.95 7.36 -11.78
C THR A 391 -33.70 7.19 -12.65
N PHE A 392 -32.71 8.08 -12.49
CA PHE A 392 -31.42 7.97 -13.17
C PHE A 392 -30.65 6.71 -12.72
N PHE A 393 -30.54 6.46 -11.41
CA PHE A 393 -29.81 5.27 -10.93
C PHE A 393 -30.52 3.95 -11.26
N ASP A 394 -31.84 3.91 -11.26
CA ASP A 394 -32.60 2.73 -11.66
C ASP A 394 -32.36 2.39 -13.14
N THR A 395 -32.41 3.41 -14.01
CA THR A 395 -32.15 3.22 -15.45
C THR A 395 -30.68 2.95 -15.75
N TYR A 396 -29.76 3.54 -14.99
CA TYR A 396 -28.32 3.29 -15.08
C TYR A 396 -27.94 1.88 -14.65
N ASP A 397 -28.47 1.38 -13.52
CA ASP A 397 -28.20 0.03 -13.04
C ASP A 397 -28.73 -1.03 -14.03
N VAL A 398 -29.88 -0.77 -14.69
CA VAL A 398 -30.41 -1.62 -15.77
C VAL A 398 -29.47 -1.61 -16.99
N LEU A 399 -28.99 -0.44 -17.42
CA LEU A 399 -28.05 -0.31 -18.53
C LEU A 399 -26.74 -1.05 -18.25
N VAL A 400 -26.12 -0.83 -17.09
CA VAL A 400 -24.85 -1.49 -16.70
C VAL A 400 -25.02 -3.01 -16.63
N ARG A 401 -26.13 -3.50 -16.08
CA ARG A 401 -26.43 -4.94 -16.07
C ARG A 401 -26.50 -5.52 -17.48
N LEU A 402 -27.25 -4.88 -18.37
CA LEU A 402 -27.40 -5.35 -19.76
C LEU A 402 -26.08 -5.28 -20.55
N LEU A 403 -25.27 -4.25 -20.34
CA LEU A 403 -23.93 -4.15 -20.91
C LEU A 403 -23.05 -5.32 -20.45
N ASN A 404 -23.06 -5.64 -19.15
CA ASN A 404 -22.29 -6.76 -18.61
C ASN A 404 -22.82 -8.13 -19.13
N GLU A 405 -24.13 -8.31 -19.22
CA GLU A 405 -24.74 -9.57 -19.68
C GLU A 405 -24.50 -9.82 -21.17
N ARG A 406 -24.60 -8.78 -22.01
CA ARG A 406 -24.53 -8.90 -23.47
C ARG A 406 -23.10 -8.84 -24.03
N LEU A 407 -22.14 -8.25 -23.32
CA LEU A 407 -20.75 -8.12 -23.77
C LEU A 407 -19.79 -9.14 -23.15
N HIS A 408 -20.27 -9.98 -22.22
CA HIS A 408 -19.49 -11.11 -21.66
C HIS A 408 -19.91 -12.49 -22.18
N ALA A 409 -20.89 -12.60 -23.07
CA ALA A 409 -21.21 -13.85 -23.73
C ALA A 409 -20.28 -14.05 -24.95
N PRO A 410 -19.48 -15.13 -25.02
CA PRO A 410 -18.82 -15.49 -26.28
C PRO A 410 -19.90 -15.93 -27.27
N GLU A 411 -19.88 -15.35 -28.48
CA GLU A 411 -20.66 -15.89 -29.59
C GLU A 411 -20.21 -17.33 -29.87
N GLY A 412 -21.11 -18.27 -29.60
CA GLY A 412 -21.06 -19.62 -30.13
C GLY A 412 -20.30 -20.66 -29.31
N THR A 413 -20.96 -21.25 -28.32
CA THR A 413 -20.93 -22.71 -28.10
C THR A 413 -22.19 -23.15 -27.36
N ALA A 414 -23.04 -23.90 -28.04
CA ALA A 414 -24.14 -24.64 -27.41
C ALA A 414 -23.58 -25.69 -26.44
N PHE A 415 -24.10 -25.74 -25.23
CA PHE A 415 -23.83 -26.78 -24.24
C PHE A 415 -24.41 -28.14 -24.66
N PRO A 416 -23.70 -29.26 -24.48
CA PRO A 416 -24.32 -30.52 -24.14
C PRO A 416 -24.26 -30.76 -22.61
N PRO A 417 -25.18 -31.57 -22.06
CA PRO A 417 -25.43 -31.62 -20.63
C PRO A 417 -24.46 -32.55 -19.87
N ARG A 418 -24.26 -32.15 -18.61
CA ARG A 418 -23.77 -32.89 -17.42
C ARG A 418 -23.43 -34.37 -17.62
N GLY A 419 -22.14 -34.67 -17.51
CA GLY A 419 -21.60 -35.98 -17.14
C GLY A 419 -20.68 -35.84 -15.93
N THR A 420 -21.02 -36.53 -14.84
CA THR A 420 -20.26 -36.64 -13.60
C THR A 420 -18.91 -37.32 -13.83
N SER A 421 -17.79 -36.61 -13.65
CA SER A 421 -16.52 -37.19 -13.20
C SER A 421 -15.64 -36.09 -12.61
N ALA A 422 -15.15 -36.31 -11.39
CA ALA A 422 -14.28 -35.41 -10.66
C ALA A 422 -12.91 -35.29 -11.34
N PRO A 423 -12.24 -34.11 -11.33
CA PRO A 423 -10.86 -34.03 -11.75
C PRO A 423 -9.92 -34.25 -10.55
N GLU A 424 -9.39 -35.47 -10.44
CA GLU A 424 -8.03 -35.67 -9.94
C GLU A 424 -7.07 -34.96 -10.93
N ALA A 425 -6.61 -33.76 -10.58
CA ALA A 425 -5.56 -33.06 -11.31
C ALA A 425 -4.43 -32.68 -10.35
N VAL A 426 -3.63 -33.69 -10.06
CA VAL A 426 -2.17 -33.70 -9.86
C VAL A 426 -1.53 -32.32 -9.66
N ALA A 427 -1.20 -32.02 -8.40
CA ALA A 427 -0.13 -31.10 -8.06
C ALA A 427 1.18 -31.64 -8.66
N ALA A 428 1.73 -30.93 -9.64
CA ALA A 428 3.03 -31.27 -10.22
C ALA A 428 4.12 -31.15 -9.14
N ARG A 429 4.64 -32.30 -8.68
CA ARG A 429 5.91 -32.44 -7.98
C ARG A 429 6.99 -31.63 -8.71
N PRO A 430 7.89 -30.92 -8.02
CA PRO A 430 9.18 -30.62 -8.62
C PRO A 430 9.90 -31.97 -8.82
N ALA A 431 9.87 -32.49 -10.04
CA ALA A 431 10.59 -33.71 -10.36
C ALA A 431 12.09 -33.43 -10.16
N ALA A 432 12.73 -34.23 -9.29
CA ALA A 432 14.17 -34.34 -9.32
C ALA A 432 14.61 -34.71 -10.75
N PRO A 433 15.67 -34.10 -11.32
CA PRO A 433 16.15 -34.51 -12.63
C PRO A 433 16.46 -36.01 -12.58
N GLY A 434 15.71 -36.80 -13.35
CA GLY A 434 15.88 -38.24 -13.42
C GLY A 434 17.23 -38.60 -14.01
N THR A 435 17.94 -39.51 -13.36
CA THR A 435 19.23 -40.02 -13.84
C THR A 435 19.01 -41.07 -14.93
N ALA A 436 19.48 -40.77 -16.15
CA ALA A 436 19.91 -41.81 -17.07
C ALA A 436 21.31 -42.27 -16.62
N ASP A 437 21.43 -43.54 -16.24
CA ASP A 437 22.66 -44.27 -15.88
C ASP A 437 23.46 -43.87 -14.62
N GLY A 438 23.54 -44.85 -13.70
CA GLY A 438 24.62 -44.98 -12.70
C GLY A 438 24.37 -44.26 -11.36
N ARG A 439 24.30 -45.06 -10.28
CA ARG A 439 24.13 -44.68 -8.86
C ARG A 439 24.52 -43.23 -8.55
N SER A 440 23.56 -42.45 -8.03
CA SER A 440 23.79 -41.10 -7.52
C SER A 440 24.92 -41.11 -6.49
N ARG A 441 25.78 -40.09 -6.50
CA ARG A 441 26.90 -39.95 -5.55
C ARG A 441 26.68 -38.70 -4.70
N VAL A 442 27.10 -38.75 -3.44
CA VAL A 442 27.05 -37.58 -2.56
C VAL A 442 27.82 -36.40 -3.15
N GLY A 443 27.11 -35.28 -3.34
CA GLY A 443 27.62 -34.04 -3.92
C GLY A 443 27.68 -33.97 -5.45
N ARG A 444 27.32 -35.04 -6.17
CA ARG A 444 27.19 -35.04 -7.64
C ARG A 444 26.17 -33.96 -8.04
N GLY A 445 26.49 -33.12 -9.03
CA GLY A 445 25.66 -31.97 -9.43
C GLY A 445 26.11 -30.63 -8.83
N LEU A 446 26.88 -30.62 -7.73
CA LEU A 446 27.46 -29.41 -7.14
C LEU A 446 28.95 -29.57 -6.80
N PRO A 447 29.87 -29.51 -7.79
CA PRO A 447 31.30 -29.73 -7.57
C PRO A 447 31.93 -28.85 -6.48
N ARG A 448 31.44 -27.60 -6.32
CA ARG A 448 31.92 -26.67 -5.30
C ARG A 448 31.58 -27.10 -3.86
N HIS A 449 30.49 -27.83 -3.67
CA HIS A 449 30.00 -28.26 -2.35
C HIS A 449 30.23 -29.76 -2.09
N GLU A 450 30.76 -30.48 -3.08
CA GLU A 450 30.88 -31.94 -3.05
C GLU A 450 31.70 -32.44 -1.86
N ARG A 451 32.84 -31.79 -1.56
CA ARG A 451 33.69 -32.17 -0.42
C ARG A 451 32.98 -31.99 0.92
N GLU A 452 32.25 -30.89 1.07
CA GLU A 452 31.55 -30.56 2.32
C GLU A 452 30.34 -31.47 2.53
N LEU A 453 29.56 -31.72 1.47
CA LEU A 453 28.43 -32.66 1.49
C LEU A 453 28.88 -34.08 1.84
N ARG A 454 30.00 -34.56 1.27
CA ARG A 454 30.56 -35.87 1.65
C ARG A 454 31.00 -35.91 3.11
N THR A 455 31.69 -34.87 3.57
CA THR A 455 32.14 -34.79 4.97
C THR A 455 30.95 -34.80 5.94
N ALA A 456 29.87 -34.10 5.58
CA ALA A 456 28.64 -34.12 6.35
C ALA A 456 27.94 -35.49 6.32
N TYR A 457 27.85 -36.10 5.14
CA TYR A 457 27.28 -37.43 4.95
C TYR A 457 28.01 -38.50 5.78
N ASP A 458 29.35 -38.54 5.72
CA ASP A 458 30.15 -39.55 6.45
C ASP A 458 29.91 -39.48 7.96
N ARG A 459 29.68 -38.27 8.49
CA ARG A 459 29.35 -38.04 9.91
C ARG A 459 27.92 -38.39 10.26
N LEU A 460 26.99 -38.25 9.31
CA LEU A 460 25.57 -38.51 9.51
C LEU A 460 25.16 -39.93 9.14
N ARG A 461 26.01 -40.69 8.45
CA ARG A 461 25.75 -42.09 8.05
C ARG A 461 25.41 -42.98 9.24
N THR A 462 26.05 -42.75 10.39
CA THR A 462 25.74 -43.47 11.64
C THR A 462 24.36 -43.13 12.22
N ALA A 463 23.75 -42.04 11.79
CA ALA A 463 22.38 -41.66 12.13
C ALA A 463 21.33 -42.25 11.16
N GLY A 464 21.73 -43.10 10.19
CA GLY A 464 20.81 -43.87 9.36
C GLY A 464 20.26 -43.16 8.12
N ILE A 465 20.93 -42.11 7.62
CA ILE A 465 20.46 -41.28 6.49
C ILE A 465 20.48 -41.96 5.10
N GLY A 466 20.75 -43.27 5.00
CA GLY A 466 20.66 -44.05 3.76
C GLY A 466 21.66 -43.70 2.65
N GLU A 467 21.39 -44.18 1.43
CA GLU A 467 22.19 -43.93 0.21
C GLU A 467 21.58 -42.79 -0.61
N PRO A 468 22.39 -41.97 -1.32
CA PRO A 468 21.88 -40.86 -2.14
C PRO A 468 21.01 -41.37 -3.30
N VAL A 469 19.84 -40.75 -3.49
CA VAL A 469 18.88 -41.08 -4.57
C VAL A 469 18.74 -39.97 -5.61
N SER A 470 19.25 -38.77 -5.32
CA SER A 470 19.27 -37.65 -6.26
C SER A 470 20.68 -37.10 -6.48
N ASP A 471 20.87 -36.36 -7.55
CA ASP A 471 21.94 -35.38 -7.63
C ASP A 471 21.68 -34.24 -6.61
N ALA A 472 22.76 -33.63 -6.13
CA ALA A 472 22.73 -32.44 -5.31
C ALA A 472 22.39 -31.21 -6.17
N TYR A 473 21.56 -30.31 -5.64
CA TYR A 473 21.13 -29.08 -6.29
C TYR A 473 21.07 -27.91 -5.30
N LEU A 474 20.99 -26.69 -5.79
CA LEU A 474 20.85 -25.49 -4.95
C LEU A 474 19.36 -25.14 -4.79
N SER A 475 18.93 -24.95 -3.54
CA SER A 475 17.71 -24.21 -3.19
C SER A 475 18.14 -22.94 -2.48
N GLY A 476 17.96 -21.80 -3.15
CA GLY A 476 18.58 -20.54 -2.77
C GLY A 476 20.10 -20.66 -2.60
N ALA A 477 20.59 -20.39 -1.39
CA ALA A 477 22.01 -20.49 -1.03
C ALA A 477 22.37 -21.82 -0.34
N THR A 478 21.46 -22.79 -0.30
CA THR A 478 21.63 -24.06 0.42
C THR A 478 21.81 -25.19 -0.58
N ALA A 479 22.87 -25.98 -0.42
CA ALA A 479 23.04 -27.21 -1.19
C ALA A 479 22.19 -28.34 -0.59
N VAL A 480 21.40 -29.02 -1.41
CA VAL A 480 20.41 -30.01 -1.00
C VAL A 480 20.62 -31.31 -1.77
N GLN A 481 20.50 -32.45 -1.09
CA GLN A 481 20.50 -33.78 -1.72
C GLN A 481 19.56 -34.74 -1.00
N HIS A 482 18.86 -35.59 -1.75
CA HIS A 482 17.90 -36.58 -1.24
C HIS A 482 18.56 -37.96 -1.10
N PHE A 483 18.15 -38.68 -0.07
CA PHE A 483 18.64 -39.99 0.31
C PHE A 483 17.48 -40.95 0.57
N ALA A 484 17.70 -42.23 0.25
CA ALA A 484 16.77 -43.30 0.56
C ALA A 484 16.62 -43.48 2.07
N ALA A 485 15.56 -44.19 2.47
CA ALA A 485 15.45 -44.69 3.84
C ALA A 485 16.64 -45.64 4.15
N GLY A 486 17.12 -45.59 5.39
CA GLY A 486 18.21 -46.47 5.85
C GLY A 486 17.81 -47.95 5.92
N ASP A 487 16.51 -48.23 6.04
CA ASP A 487 15.83 -49.53 6.01
C ASP A 487 14.66 -49.50 5.01
N GLU A 488 14.16 -50.66 4.53
CA GLU A 488 13.09 -50.71 3.50
C GLU A 488 11.75 -50.06 3.94
N THR A 489 11.61 -49.73 5.22
CA THR A 489 10.37 -49.25 5.85
C THR A 489 10.44 -47.85 6.46
N GLY A 490 11.63 -47.24 6.57
CA GLY A 490 11.82 -45.92 7.19
C GLY A 490 11.51 -44.74 6.26
N PRO A 491 11.50 -43.50 6.78
CA PRO A 491 11.39 -42.31 5.95
C PRO A 491 12.70 -42.06 5.18
N GLY A 492 12.60 -41.49 3.98
CA GLY A 492 13.75 -40.93 3.28
C GLY A 492 14.36 -39.75 4.04
N TRP A 493 15.50 -39.26 3.58
CA TRP A 493 16.23 -38.15 4.21
C TRP A 493 16.64 -37.09 3.20
N VAL A 494 16.69 -35.84 3.66
CA VAL A 494 17.18 -34.72 2.87
C VAL A 494 18.30 -34.03 3.62
N LEU A 495 19.51 -33.99 3.04
CA LEU A 495 20.66 -33.30 3.59
C LEU A 495 20.74 -31.89 3.00
N GLY A 496 20.67 -30.88 3.88
CA GLY A 496 20.93 -29.49 3.55
C GLY A 496 22.29 -29.02 4.09
N LEU A 497 23.02 -28.26 3.29
CA LEU A 497 24.28 -27.62 3.67
C LEU A 497 24.21 -26.11 3.40
N ARG A 498 24.30 -25.29 4.45
CA ARG A 498 24.28 -23.83 4.38
C ARG A 498 25.36 -23.24 5.28
N ASN A 499 26.20 -22.35 4.75
CA ASN A 499 27.28 -21.69 5.50
C ASN A 499 28.16 -22.68 6.30
N GLY A 500 28.48 -23.83 5.70
CA GLY A 500 29.27 -24.89 6.34
C GLY A 500 28.54 -25.70 7.42
N ARG A 501 27.25 -25.40 7.70
CA ARG A 501 26.41 -26.17 8.63
C ARG A 501 25.55 -27.15 7.86
N ALA A 502 25.63 -28.42 8.24
CA ALA A 502 24.88 -29.50 7.61
C ALA A 502 23.75 -29.98 8.52
N VAL A 503 22.55 -30.09 7.97
CA VAL A 503 21.39 -30.63 8.68
C VAL A 503 20.70 -31.64 7.77
N ALA A 504 20.57 -32.88 8.22
CA ALA A 504 19.71 -33.87 7.60
C ALA A 504 18.34 -33.82 8.27
N VAL A 505 17.27 -33.80 7.48
CA VAL A 505 15.90 -33.88 7.97
C VAL A 505 15.18 -35.06 7.34
N SER A 506 14.31 -35.71 8.10
CA SER A 506 13.46 -36.77 7.55
C SER A 506 12.54 -36.20 6.46
N GLU A 507 12.23 -37.02 5.46
CA GLU A 507 11.37 -36.65 4.34
C GLU A 507 9.99 -36.10 4.77
N PRO A 508 9.32 -36.62 5.82
CA PRO A 508 8.09 -36.01 6.35
C PRO A 508 8.28 -34.55 6.79
N ILE A 509 9.40 -34.22 7.44
CA ILE A 509 9.72 -32.84 7.85
C ILE A 509 10.01 -32.00 6.61
N TRP A 510 10.77 -32.53 5.65
CA TRP A 510 11.07 -31.82 4.41
C TRP A 510 9.79 -31.47 3.64
N ASN A 511 8.87 -32.42 3.52
CA ASN A 511 7.60 -32.22 2.85
C ASN A 511 6.75 -31.17 3.57
N ALA A 512 6.73 -31.21 4.90
CA ALA A 512 6.05 -30.19 5.71
C ALA A 512 6.64 -28.78 5.53
N LEU A 513 7.96 -28.64 5.32
CA LEU A 513 8.58 -27.34 5.02
C LEU A 513 8.17 -26.82 3.65
N VAL A 514 8.20 -27.69 2.63
CA VAL A 514 7.77 -27.36 1.28
C VAL A 514 6.29 -26.96 1.27
N GLU A 515 5.45 -27.71 1.98
CA GLU A 515 4.03 -27.41 2.12
C GLU A 515 3.77 -26.09 2.84
N ALA A 516 4.45 -25.84 3.96
CA ALA A 516 4.33 -24.60 4.72
C ALA A 516 4.79 -23.39 3.89
N GLY A 517 5.77 -23.57 3.01
CA GLY A 517 6.23 -22.53 2.11
C GLY A 517 5.31 -22.29 0.92
N GLY A 518 4.25 -23.05 0.70
CA GLY A 518 3.31 -22.86 -0.41
C GLY A 518 3.79 -23.47 -1.73
N SER A 519 2.97 -23.35 -2.79
CA SER A 519 3.26 -24.03 -4.07
C SER A 519 4.50 -23.45 -4.76
N ALA A 520 5.19 -24.28 -5.56
CA ALA A 520 6.35 -23.85 -6.35
C ALA A 520 6.00 -22.75 -7.37
N ALA A 521 4.73 -22.63 -7.78
CA ALA A 521 4.25 -21.56 -8.64
C ALA A 521 4.35 -20.17 -8.00
N GLN A 522 4.43 -20.11 -6.65
CA GLN A 522 4.63 -18.90 -5.88
C GLN A 522 6.13 -18.63 -5.55
N GLY A 523 7.06 -19.38 -6.14
CA GLY A 523 8.51 -19.29 -5.92
C GLY A 523 9.07 -20.37 -4.98
N ASP A 524 10.37 -20.28 -4.66
CA ASP A 524 11.08 -21.26 -3.81
C ASP A 524 10.46 -21.30 -2.39
N PRO A 525 9.83 -22.42 -1.99
CA PRO A 525 9.21 -22.56 -0.67
C PRO A 525 10.21 -22.34 0.48
N LEU A 526 11.43 -22.87 0.36
CA LEU A 526 12.48 -22.73 1.38
C LEU A 526 13.10 -21.35 1.39
N GLY A 527 13.13 -20.69 0.22
CA GLY A 527 13.45 -19.27 0.12
C GLY A 527 12.49 -18.39 0.94
N ARG A 528 11.26 -18.86 1.19
CA ARG A 528 10.26 -18.19 2.04
C ARG A 528 10.38 -18.59 3.52
N VAL A 529 10.18 -19.88 3.83
CA VAL A 529 10.10 -20.36 5.24
C VAL A 529 11.44 -20.47 5.94
N GLY A 530 12.53 -20.55 5.16
CA GLY A 530 13.88 -20.79 5.66
C GLY A 530 14.28 -22.26 5.61
N HIS A 531 15.51 -22.54 6.00
CA HIS A 531 16.07 -23.88 6.00
C HIS A 531 16.24 -24.40 7.43
N PRO A 532 16.13 -25.73 7.64
CA PRO A 532 16.40 -26.35 8.93
C PRO A 532 17.75 -25.98 9.50
N THR A 533 17.76 -25.70 10.80
CA THR A 533 18.93 -25.44 11.60
C THR A 533 18.88 -26.28 12.87
N ALA A 534 20.05 -26.61 13.40
CA ALA A 534 20.18 -27.34 14.65
C ALA A 534 21.19 -26.63 15.56
N PRO A 535 21.01 -26.70 16.89
CA PRO A 535 21.98 -26.16 17.83
C PRO A 535 23.31 -26.93 17.73
N GLY A 536 24.41 -26.19 17.56
CA GLY A 536 25.76 -26.75 17.49
C GLY A 536 26.49 -26.44 16.17
N ALA A 537 27.77 -26.81 16.13
CA ALA A 537 28.63 -26.60 14.95
C ALA A 537 28.77 -27.86 14.06
N GLY A 538 28.29 -29.02 14.53
CA GLY A 538 28.39 -30.30 13.84
C GLY A 538 27.19 -30.63 12.97
N PRO A 539 27.34 -31.55 12.00
CA PRO A 539 26.20 -32.11 11.27
C PRO A 539 25.17 -32.72 12.22
N THR A 540 23.88 -32.44 12.01
CA THR A 540 22.78 -32.94 12.86
C THR A 540 21.69 -33.60 12.02
N ALA A 541 21.09 -34.69 12.51
CA ALA A 541 19.94 -35.35 11.90
C ALA A 541 18.66 -35.07 12.72
N LEU A 542 17.59 -34.63 12.07
CA LEU A 542 16.27 -34.36 12.66
C LEU A 542 15.28 -35.41 12.17
N GLY A 543 14.91 -36.32 13.07
CA GLY A 543 14.06 -37.48 12.78
C GLY A 543 12.56 -37.15 12.72
N PRO A 544 11.70 -38.10 12.34
CA PRO A 544 10.25 -37.89 12.17
C PRO A 544 9.51 -37.59 13.49
N ASP A 545 10.10 -37.92 14.64
CA ASP A 545 9.52 -37.69 15.97
C ASP A 545 9.74 -36.26 16.49
N GLU A 546 10.51 -35.45 15.77
CA GLU A 546 10.69 -34.06 16.11
C GLU A 546 9.35 -33.33 16.16
N ARG A 547 9.19 -32.50 17.19
CA ARG A 547 8.00 -31.65 17.35
C ARG A 547 8.25 -30.21 16.93
N ARG A 548 9.52 -29.80 16.88
CA ARG A 548 9.94 -28.43 16.57
C ARG A 548 11.23 -28.44 15.78
N VAL A 549 11.27 -27.71 14.68
CA VAL A 549 12.46 -27.55 13.84
C VAL A 549 12.74 -26.07 13.67
N ASP A 550 13.93 -25.63 14.05
CA ASP A 550 14.34 -24.23 13.88
C ASP A 550 14.67 -23.90 12.43
N LEU A 551 14.20 -22.75 11.96
CA LEU A 551 14.37 -22.32 10.56
C LEU A 551 15.07 -20.97 10.47
N GLU A 552 16.03 -20.86 9.55
CA GLU A 552 16.72 -19.60 9.27
C GLU A 552 16.90 -19.31 7.79
N GLY A 553 17.03 -18.01 7.49
CA GLY A 553 17.51 -17.53 6.21
C GLY A 553 16.50 -17.59 5.06
N GLY A 554 15.21 -17.68 5.38
CA GLY A 554 14.10 -17.42 4.46
C GLY A 554 13.61 -15.97 4.57
N SER A 555 12.84 -15.52 3.57
CA SER A 555 12.31 -14.14 3.51
C SER A 555 11.27 -13.84 4.58
N TRP A 556 10.66 -14.85 5.20
CA TRP A 556 9.75 -14.67 6.35
C TRP A 556 10.49 -14.42 7.67
N GLY A 557 11.83 -14.44 7.66
CA GLY A 557 12.67 -14.24 8.83
C GLY A 557 12.95 -15.55 9.59
N ARG A 558 13.28 -15.42 10.88
CA ARG A 558 13.52 -16.57 11.76
C ARG A 558 12.20 -17.21 12.15
N GLY A 559 12.12 -18.53 12.02
CA GLY A 559 10.89 -19.27 12.27
C GLY A 559 11.14 -20.64 12.89
N LEU A 560 10.05 -21.34 13.12
CA LEU A 560 9.97 -22.68 13.65
C LEU A 560 8.95 -23.44 12.81
N LEU A 561 9.24 -24.67 12.44
CA LEU A 561 8.20 -25.62 12.07
C LEU A 561 7.74 -26.33 13.35
N VAL A 562 6.46 -26.30 13.66
CA VAL A 562 5.88 -26.91 14.88
C VAL A 562 4.84 -27.94 14.49
N ARG A 563 4.93 -29.13 15.07
CA ARG A 563 3.96 -30.21 14.89
C ARG A 563 2.83 -30.07 15.91
N GLY A 564 1.62 -29.81 15.43
CA GLY A 564 0.39 -29.84 16.22
C GLY A 564 -0.47 -31.06 15.85
N ASP A 565 -1.68 -31.09 16.43
CA ASP A 565 -2.65 -32.17 16.19
C ASP A 565 -3.15 -32.17 14.73
N ASP A 566 -3.28 -30.99 14.13
CA ASP A 566 -3.69 -30.79 12.72
C ASP A 566 -2.51 -30.86 11.72
N GLY A 567 -1.34 -31.31 12.18
CA GLY A 567 -0.12 -31.44 11.36
C GLY A 567 0.92 -30.35 11.60
N TRP A 568 1.81 -30.17 10.63
CA TRP A 568 2.92 -29.22 10.72
C TRP A 568 2.49 -27.82 10.31
N ARG A 569 2.98 -26.81 11.03
CA ARG A 569 2.78 -25.40 10.69
C ARG A 569 4.03 -24.58 10.94
N TRP A 570 4.19 -23.53 10.16
CA TRP A 570 5.23 -22.55 10.39
C TRP A 570 4.78 -21.52 11.42
N GLU A 571 5.65 -21.23 12.39
CA GLU A 571 5.46 -20.19 13.40
C GLU A 571 6.67 -19.25 13.39
N PRO A 572 6.47 -17.93 13.46
CA PRO A 572 7.59 -17.00 13.57
C PRO A 572 8.26 -17.13 14.94
N ARG A 573 9.58 -16.97 15.00
CA ARG A 573 10.24 -16.66 16.27
C ARG A 573 9.91 -15.22 16.65
N VAL A 574 9.60 -15.01 17.93
CA VAL A 574 9.23 -13.69 18.45
C VAL A 574 10.29 -12.65 18.10
N GLY A 575 9.89 -11.64 17.34
CA GLY A 575 10.70 -10.47 17.00
C GLY A 575 10.00 -9.19 17.45
N LEU A 576 10.79 -8.22 17.94
CA LEU A 576 10.30 -6.88 18.28
C LEU A 576 11.00 -5.88 17.36
N SER A 577 10.23 -4.97 16.77
CA SER A 577 10.75 -3.85 15.97
C SER A 577 9.98 -2.57 16.30
N LEU A 578 10.63 -1.42 16.16
CA LEU A 578 9.99 -0.10 16.22
C LEU A 578 9.46 0.35 14.84
N ASP A 579 9.69 -0.47 13.80
CA ASP A 579 9.17 -0.21 12.47
C ASP A 579 7.64 -0.30 12.43
N ARG A 580 7.02 0.60 11.67
CA ARG A 580 5.57 0.63 11.46
C ARG A 580 5.18 -0.32 10.33
N THR A 581 4.06 -1.02 10.50
CA THR A 581 3.53 -1.86 9.43
C THR A 581 2.88 -1.00 8.33
N SER A 582 2.76 -1.55 7.12
CA SER A 582 2.03 -0.90 6.02
C SER A 582 0.54 -0.68 6.29
N SER A 583 0.02 -1.25 7.38
CA SER A 583 -1.38 -1.11 7.81
C SER A 583 -1.57 -0.10 8.93
N ALA A 584 -0.51 0.51 9.45
CA ALA A 584 -0.53 1.37 10.63
C ALA A 584 -1.54 2.54 10.55
N ASP A 585 -1.83 3.05 9.34
CA ASP A 585 -2.76 4.16 9.11
C ASP A 585 -4.11 3.74 8.54
N ARG A 586 -4.42 2.43 8.51
CA ARG A 586 -5.78 1.98 8.17
C ARG A 586 -6.77 2.57 9.16
N TRP A 587 -7.96 2.97 8.69
CA TRP A 587 -9.05 3.45 9.54
C TRP A 587 -8.68 4.62 10.47
N THR A 588 -7.80 5.52 10.03
CA THR A 588 -7.51 6.78 10.76
C THR A 588 -7.84 8.04 9.95
N ALA A 589 -7.93 7.93 8.62
CA ALA A 589 -8.26 9.05 7.73
C ALA A 589 -9.73 9.50 7.85
N GLY A 590 -9.97 10.79 7.59
CA GLY A 590 -11.32 11.38 7.45
C GLY A 590 -12.10 11.53 8.76
N ARG A 591 -11.43 11.51 9.92
CA ARG A 591 -12.03 11.59 11.25
C ARG A 591 -11.55 12.81 12.02
N PRO A 592 -12.38 13.37 12.93
CA PRO A 592 -11.85 14.14 14.04
C PRO A 592 -10.83 13.26 14.79
N ALA A 593 -9.61 13.75 14.93
CA ALA A 593 -8.56 13.01 15.60
C ALA A 593 -8.86 12.97 17.11
N PRO A 594 -8.93 11.79 17.75
CA PRO A 594 -9.15 11.68 19.19
C PRO A 594 -7.99 12.32 19.95
N ARG A 595 -8.20 12.66 21.23
CA ARG A 595 -7.11 13.14 22.08
C ARG A 595 -6.08 12.06 22.38
N LEU A 596 -6.54 10.84 22.68
CA LEU A 596 -5.70 9.67 22.90
C LEU A 596 -6.27 8.48 22.12
N ARG A 597 -5.42 7.70 21.47
CA ARG A 597 -5.79 6.42 20.85
C ARG A 597 -4.82 5.33 21.29
N LEU A 598 -5.37 4.28 21.88
CA LEU A 598 -4.69 3.04 22.25
C LEU A 598 -5.14 1.97 21.27
N ARG A 599 -4.24 1.47 20.44
CA ARG A 599 -4.60 0.68 19.26
C ARG A 599 -3.75 -0.57 19.12
N VAL A 600 -4.40 -1.65 18.73
CA VAL A 600 -3.73 -2.89 18.30
C VAL A 600 -4.17 -3.27 16.91
N LEU A 601 -3.22 -3.44 16.00
CA LEU A 601 -3.45 -3.99 14.66
C LEU A 601 -2.83 -5.36 14.56
N VAL A 602 -3.54 -6.32 13.98
CA VAL A 602 -3.02 -7.65 13.67
C VAL A 602 -3.07 -7.85 12.16
N THR A 603 -1.92 -8.11 11.57
CA THR A 603 -1.80 -8.45 10.15
C THR A 603 -1.58 -9.94 10.03
N LEU A 604 -2.47 -10.60 9.29
CA LEU A 604 -2.47 -12.04 9.05
C LEU A 604 -2.28 -12.28 7.54
N PRO A 605 -1.05 -12.49 7.07
CA PRO A 605 -0.78 -12.79 5.67
C PRO A 605 -1.31 -14.18 5.34
N ARG A 606 -2.29 -14.28 4.45
CA ARG A 606 -2.97 -15.53 4.10
C ARG A 606 -2.93 -15.73 2.60
N ASP A 607 -2.77 -16.97 2.17
CA ASP A 607 -2.86 -17.31 0.75
C ASP A 607 -4.30 -17.06 0.26
N ALA A 608 -4.47 -16.62 -0.99
CA ALA A 608 -5.72 -16.02 -1.45
C ALA A 608 -6.90 -17.01 -1.48
N ALA A 609 -7.72 -16.95 -0.42
CA ALA A 609 -9.19 -16.91 -0.40
C ALA A 609 -9.98 -17.81 -1.38
N GLU A 610 -10.14 -19.08 -1.04
CA GLU A 610 -11.47 -19.71 -1.18
C GLU A 610 -12.16 -19.67 0.19
N GLY A 611 -13.41 -19.16 0.24
CA GLY A 611 -14.28 -19.23 1.43
C GLY A 611 -14.08 -18.18 2.53
N MET A 612 -13.21 -17.17 2.35
CA MET A 612 -13.07 -16.05 3.29
C MET A 612 -14.12 -14.97 3.02
N GLU A 613 -15.18 -14.97 3.82
CA GLU A 613 -16.31 -14.05 3.72
C GLU A 613 -16.87 -13.72 5.11
N VAL A 614 -17.28 -12.46 5.27
CA VAL A 614 -18.09 -12.01 6.41
C VAL A 614 -19.57 -12.22 6.11
N THR A 615 -20.06 -13.43 6.39
CA THR A 615 -21.47 -13.80 6.18
C THR A 615 -22.40 -13.04 7.15
N PRO A 616 -23.70 -12.94 6.84
CA PRO A 616 -24.68 -12.38 7.77
C PRO A 616 -24.71 -13.09 9.14
N GLU A 617 -24.53 -14.41 9.18
CA GLU A 617 -24.48 -15.19 10.43
C GLU A 617 -23.24 -14.80 11.26
N ARG A 618 -22.05 -14.78 10.65
CA ARG A 618 -20.81 -14.40 11.32
C ARG A 618 -20.86 -12.96 11.82
N ARG A 619 -21.51 -12.07 11.08
CA ARG A 619 -21.73 -10.67 11.49
C ARG A 619 -22.65 -10.55 12.70
N ARG A 620 -23.75 -11.32 12.72
CA ARG A 620 -24.66 -11.38 13.89
C ARG A 620 -23.94 -11.94 15.12
N ASP A 621 -23.24 -13.08 14.98
CA ASP A 621 -22.45 -13.67 16.06
C ASP A 621 -21.44 -12.67 16.64
N LEU A 622 -20.68 -11.98 15.77
CA LEU A 622 -19.75 -10.95 16.22
C LEU A 622 -20.48 -9.84 17.00
N LYS A 623 -21.58 -9.32 16.46
CA LYS A 623 -22.35 -8.25 17.11
C LYS A 623 -22.84 -8.67 18.49
N ASP A 624 -23.29 -9.92 18.65
CA ASP A 624 -23.81 -10.46 19.91
C ASP A 624 -22.69 -10.71 20.94
N ARG A 625 -21.47 -11.03 20.47
CA ARG A 625 -20.31 -11.27 21.34
C ARG A 625 -19.58 -10.00 21.79
N LEU A 626 -19.62 -8.94 20.98
CA LEU A 626 -18.88 -7.69 21.26
C LEU A 626 -19.19 -7.07 22.64
N PRO A 627 -20.45 -6.96 23.09
CA PRO A 627 -20.78 -6.42 24.42
C PRO A 627 -20.17 -7.19 25.60
N PHE A 628 -19.89 -8.49 25.41
CA PHE A 628 -19.34 -9.38 26.43
C PHE A 628 -17.84 -9.66 26.22
N GLY A 629 -17.22 -9.04 25.21
CA GLY A 629 -15.81 -9.20 24.89
C GLY A 629 -14.91 -8.44 25.85
N ARG A 630 -13.62 -8.82 25.88
CA ARG A 630 -12.62 -8.16 26.74
C ARG A 630 -12.45 -6.68 26.43
N LEU A 631 -12.61 -6.27 25.16
CA LEU A 631 -12.56 -4.86 24.78
C LEU A 631 -13.69 -4.04 25.42
N ALA A 632 -14.94 -4.55 25.39
CA ALA A 632 -16.06 -3.91 26.07
C ALA A 632 -15.85 -3.86 27.59
N GLY A 633 -15.29 -4.94 28.17
CA GLY A 633 -14.86 -4.98 29.57
C GLY A 633 -13.81 -3.91 29.89
N ALA A 634 -12.82 -3.72 29.04
CA ALA A 634 -11.77 -2.71 29.22
C ALA A 634 -12.35 -1.28 29.15
N VAL A 635 -13.19 -0.97 28.15
CA VAL A 635 -13.89 0.33 28.05
C VAL A 635 -14.70 0.61 29.33
N THR A 636 -15.43 -0.39 29.82
CA THR A 636 -16.26 -0.28 31.04
C THR A 636 -15.41 -0.15 32.31
N THR A 637 -14.27 -0.85 32.37
CA THR A 637 -13.38 -0.81 33.54
C THR A 637 -12.76 0.57 33.74
N LEU A 638 -12.49 1.31 32.65
CA LEU A 638 -11.93 2.66 32.72
C LEU A 638 -12.86 3.65 33.45
N SER A 639 -14.18 3.55 33.25
CA SER A 639 -15.15 4.37 33.98
C SER A 639 -15.35 3.85 35.42
N LEU A 640 -15.44 2.53 35.61
CA LEU A 640 -15.66 1.93 36.94
C LEU A 640 -14.53 2.22 37.92
N ARG A 641 -13.27 2.16 37.48
CA ARG A 641 -12.09 2.52 38.30
C ARG A 641 -12.12 3.97 38.77
N ARG A 642 -12.91 4.81 38.09
CA ARG A 642 -13.10 6.23 38.36
C ARG A 642 -14.45 6.52 39.03
N GLY A 643 -15.18 5.49 39.49
CA GLY A 643 -16.44 5.65 40.21
C GLY A 643 -17.69 5.89 39.34
N ALA A 644 -17.62 5.67 38.02
CA ALA A 644 -18.75 5.78 37.10
C ALA A 644 -19.10 4.42 36.47
N ASP A 645 -20.39 4.04 36.41
CA ASP A 645 -20.84 2.80 35.74
C ASP A 645 -21.26 3.08 34.29
N LEU A 646 -20.29 3.46 33.45
CA LEU A 646 -20.52 3.72 32.02
C LEU A 646 -20.13 2.48 31.22
N ARG A 647 -21.14 1.70 30.81
CA ARG A 647 -20.94 0.40 30.15
C ARG A 647 -20.86 0.49 28.64
N ALA A 648 -19.93 -0.27 28.07
CA ALA A 648 -19.76 -0.48 26.64
C ALA A 648 -20.74 -1.54 26.08
N ALA A 649 -22.02 -1.43 26.41
CA ALA A 649 -23.03 -2.46 26.11
C ALA A 649 -23.57 -2.35 24.67
N ASN A 650 -23.64 -1.13 24.12
CA ASN A 650 -24.28 -0.87 22.84
C ASN A 650 -23.24 -0.75 21.73
N TRP A 651 -23.11 -1.80 20.92
CA TRP A 651 -22.24 -1.83 19.74
C TRP A 651 -23.06 -1.65 18.47
N ASN A 652 -22.80 -0.54 17.78
CA ASN A 652 -23.47 -0.17 16.55
C ASN A 652 -22.51 -0.29 15.36
N PRO A 653 -23.04 -0.39 14.13
CA PRO A 653 -22.21 -0.25 12.94
C PRO A 653 -21.30 0.95 13.08
N GLY A 654 -20.01 0.65 13.05
CA GLY A 654 -18.97 1.64 13.13
C GLY A 654 -18.94 2.44 11.84
N PRO A 655 -18.15 3.51 11.81
CA PRO A 655 -18.36 4.51 10.77
C PRO A 655 -17.45 4.24 9.55
N TYR A 656 -16.92 3.01 9.47
CA TYR A 656 -16.28 2.46 8.29
C TYR A 656 -17.23 1.41 7.67
N ARG A 657 -16.98 1.09 6.39
CA ARG A 657 -17.82 0.14 5.62
C ARG A 657 -17.93 -1.21 6.33
N ASN A 658 -19.16 -1.73 6.33
CA ASN A 658 -19.46 -3.13 6.61
C ASN A 658 -19.88 -3.79 5.29
N ALA A 659 -19.15 -4.79 4.83
CA ALA A 659 -19.46 -5.54 3.62
C ALA A 659 -18.89 -6.96 3.70
N ILE A 660 -19.03 -7.72 2.62
CA ILE A 660 -18.53 -9.10 2.49
C ILE A 660 -17.04 -9.23 2.85
N ASP A 661 -16.27 -8.16 2.63
CA ASP A 661 -14.83 -8.03 2.81
C ASP A 661 -14.43 -7.20 4.04
N SER A 662 -15.39 -6.68 4.82
CA SER A 662 -15.11 -5.65 5.82
C SER A 662 -16.08 -5.62 7.00
N ILE A 663 -15.54 -5.30 8.17
CA ILE A 663 -16.24 -5.18 9.45
C ILE A 663 -15.89 -3.83 10.07
N SER A 664 -16.90 -3.15 10.61
CA SER A 664 -16.71 -2.00 11.49
C SER A 664 -17.83 -1.94 12.52
N TYR A 665 -17.46 -1.99 13.80
CA TYR A 665 -18.38 -1.76 14.92
C TYR A 665 -17.73 -0.85 15.94
N SER A 666 -18.54 -0.03 16.58
CA SER A 666 -18.08 0.85 17.66
C SER A 666 -19.12 1.02 18.74
N THR A 667 -18.64 1.30 19.94
CA THR A 667 -19.42 1.73 21.09
C THR A 667 -18.85 3.04 21.60
N THR A 668 -19.70 3.97 21.99
CA THR A 668 -19.31 5.29 22.46
C THR A 668 -19.94 5.54 23.82
N VAL A 669 -19.10 5.92 24.77
CA VAL A 669 -19.50 6.47 26.07
C VAL A 669 -19.49 7.98 25.95
N ALA A 670 -20.58 8.61 26.38
CA ALA A 670 -20.78 10.05 26.36
C ALA A 670 -21.39 10.52 27.71
N PRO A 671 -21.17 11.77 28.14
CA PRO A 671 -21.91 12.39 29.23
C PRO A 671 -23.36 12.67 28.81
N ALA A 672 -24.16 13.21 29.72
CA ALA A 672 -25.54 13.61 29.47
C ALA A 672 -25.71 14.60 28.30
N ASP A 673 -24.67 15.35 27.95
CA ASP A 673 -24.67 16.30 26.82
C ASP A 673 -24.46 15.64 25.45
N GLY A 674 -24.24 14.32 25.42
CA GLY A 674 -24.10 13.53 24.19
C GLY A 674 -22.74 13.68 23.48
N ARG A 675 -21.80 14.47 23.99
CA ARG A 675 -20.48 14.59 23.37
C ARG A 675 -19.69 13.30 23.55
N PRO A 676 -19.09 12.74 22.50
CA PRO A 676 -18.34 11.48 22.61
C PRO A 676 -17.13 11.69 23.52
N ALA A 677 -17.03 10.90 24.58
CA ALA A 677 -15.93 10.96 25.54
C ALA A 677 -14.91 9.84 25.29
N LEU A 678 -15.39 8.60 25.26
CA LEU A 678 -14.58 7.40 25.08
C LEU A 678 -15.23 6.52 24.01
N THR A 679 -14.44 5.98 23.08
CA THR A 679 -14.92 5.07 22.04
C THR A 679 -14.13 3.77 22.07
N GLY A 680 -14.82 2.64 22.09
CA GLY A 680 -14.25 1.34 21.73
C GLY A 680 -14.63 1.02 20.29
N ALA A 681 -13.67 0.58 19.46
CA ALA A 681 -13.94 0.26 18.07
C ALA A 681 -13.21 -1.01 17.63
N VAL A 682 -13.85 -1.75 16.73
CA VAL A 682 -13.28 -2.91 16.05
C VAL A 682 -13.45 -2.80 14.55
N MET A 683 -12.40 -3.18 13.82
CA MET A 683 -12.39 -3.15 12.36
C MET A 683 -11.68 -4.39 11.81
N ALA A 684 -12.19 -4.93 10.72
CA ALA A 684 -11.51 -5.96 9.95
C ALA A 684 -11.62 -5.67 8.45
N SER A 685 -10.58 -6.03 7.72
CA SER A 685 -10.57 -6.02 6.26
C SER A 685 -9.93 -7.31 5.78
N LEU A 686 -10.66 -8.01 4.91
CA LEU A 686 -10.21 -9.19 4.20
C LEU A 686 -9.18 -8.85 3.11
N PRO A 687 -8.42 -9.84 2.62
CA PRO A 687 -7.58 -9.68 1.46
C PRO A 687 -8.45 -9.23 0.27
N GLY A 688 -7.98 -8.25 -0.48
CA GLY A 688 -8.62 -7.78 -1.70
C GLY A 688 -7.51 -7.45 -2.70
N THR A 689 -7.73 -7.64 -3.99
CA THR A 689 -6.68 -7.40 -5.00
C THR A 689 -6.15 -5.95 -4.90
N PRO A 690 -4.83 -5.73 -4.72
CA PRO A 690 -3.71 -6.67 -4.83
C PRO A 690 -3.14 -7.20 -3.50
N ARG A 691 -3.80 -6.99 -2.36
CA ARG A 691 -3.30 -7.26 -1.00
C ARG A 691 -3.70 -8.66 -0.48
N ALA A 692 -2.70 -9.48 -0.15
CA ALA A 692 -2.82 -10.85 0.35
C ALA A 692 -2.85 -10.96 1.90
N SER A 693 -3.41 -9.98 2.62
CA SER A 693 -3.43 -10.03 4.09
C SER A 693 -4.75 -9.56 4.68
N THR A 694 -5.29 -10.37 5.59
CA THR A 694 -6.36 -9.95 6.48
C THR A 694 -5.76 -9.03 7.54
N VAL A 695 -6.40 -7.89 7.77
CA VAL A 695 -6.00 -6.97 8.83
C VAL A 695 -7.17 -6.79 9.77
N THR A 696 -6.94 -7.00 11.05
CA THR A 696 -7.88 -6.75 12.11
C THR A 696 -7.34 -5.67 13.05
N CYS A 697 -8.25 -4.94 13.67
CA CYS A 697 -7.91 -3.80 14.51
C CYS A 697 -8.92 -3.71 15.65
N ALA A 698 -8.41 -3.47 16.85
CA ALA A 698 -9.20 -3.12 18.01
C ALA A 698 -8.56 -1.91 18.69
N GLU A 699 -9.36 -0.92 19.03
CA GLU A 699 -8.87 0.32 19.66
C GLU A 699 -9.83 0.85 20.72
N ILE A 700 -9.24 1.60 21.65
CA ILE A 700 -9.94 2.46 22.59
C ILE A 700 -9.37 3.87 22.42
N ALA A 701 -10.26 4.85 22.27
CA ALA A 701 -9.88 6.24 22.05
C ALA A 701 -10.61 7.18 23.02
N ILE A 702 -9.87 8.09 23.65
CA ILE A 702 -10.43 9.26 24.36
C ILE A 702 -10.65 10.33 23.30
N GLN A 703 -11.91 10.60 22.97
CA GLN A 703 -12.29 11.54 21.92
C GLN A 703 -12.11 12.99 22.38
N ASP A 704 -12.60 13.31 23.58
CA ASP A 704 -12.48 14.62 24.21
C ASP A 704 -12.24 14.46 25.71
N THR A 705 -11.14 15.01 26.21
CA THR A 705 -10.78 14.96 27.63
C THR A 705 -11.74 15.74 28.53
N ALA A 706 -12.36 16.81 28.01
CA ALA A 706 -13.35 17.59 28.74
C ALA A 706 -14.69 16.83 28.84
N ALA A 707 -15.11 16.19 27.75
CA ALA A 707 -16.27 15.28 27.78
C ALA A 707 -15.98 14.09 28.70
N TRP A 708 -14.76 13.55 28.68
CA TRP A 708 -14.37 12.48 29.60
C TRP A 708 -14.42 12.90 31.07
N ALA A 709 -13.89 14.08 31.41
CA ALA A 709 -14.03 14.63 32.76
C ALA A 709 -15.50 14.83 33.16
N ALA A 710 -16.34 15.33 32.25
CA ALA A 710 -17.76 15.57 32.51
C ALA A 710 -18.58 14.28 32.69
N ALA A 711 -18.09 13.15 32.16
CA ALA A 711 -18.73 11.84 32.33
C ALA A 711 -18.35 11.16 33.67
N LEU A 712 -17.38 11.72 34.41
CA LEU A 712 -16.84 11.14 35.63
C LEU A 712 -17.23 11.95 36.88
N PRO A 713 -17.12 11.38 38.09
CA PRO A 713 -17.25 12.13 39.32
C PRO A 713 -16.25 13.30 39.37
N PRO A 714 -16.63 14.44 39.99
CA PRO A 714 -15.73 15.59 40.15
C PRO A 714 -14.36 15.19 40.74
N ASP A 715 -13.32 15.94 40.36
CA ASP A 715 -11.94 15.78 40.82
C ASP A 715 -11.26 14.44 40.47
N THR A 716 -11.90 13.62 39.62
CA THR A 716 -11.30 12.37 39.15
C THR A 716 -10.33 12.60 38.00
N SER A 717 -9.15 11.98 38.06
CA SER A 717 -8.15 12.07 36.99
C SER A 717 -8.64 11.44 35.69
N THR A 718 -8.51 12.18 34.59
CA THR A 718 -8.76 11.69 33.23
C THR A 718 -7.55 11.00 32.59
N ARG A 719 -6.36 11.09 33.22
CA ARG A 719 -5.15 10.41 32.74
C ARG A 719 -5.26 8.91 32.97
N LEU A 720 -4.80 8.13 32.01
CA LEU A 720 -4.72 6.68 32.14
C LEU A 720 -3.45 6.26 32.86
N THR A 721 -3.53 5.31 33.78
CA THR A 721 -2.32 4.71 34.36
C THR A 721 -1.68 3.74 33.37
N LEU A 722 -0.41 3.40 33.57
CA LEU A 722 0.26 2.44 32.72
C LEU A 722 -0.34 1.03 32.83
N GLU A 723 -0.88 0.67 34.00
CA GLU A 723 -1.64 -0.58 34.20
C GLU A 723 -2.91 -0.58 33.34
N GLU A 724 -3.64 0.53 33.27
CA GLU A 724 -4.83 0.65 32.42
C GLU A 724 -4.46 0.57 30.94
N VAL A 725 -3.37 1.20 30.52
CA VAL A 725 -2.85 1.08 29.15
C VAL A 725 -2.53 -0.38 28.81
N GLN A 726 -1.87 -1.11 29.71
CA GLN A 726 -1.60 -2.54 29.54
C GLN A 726 -2.89 -3.36 29.40
N GLN A 727 -3.89 -3.11 30.25
CA GLN A 727 -5.17 -3.83 30.20
C GLN A 727 -5.92 -3.57 28.90
N VAL A 728 -5.94 -2.31 28.45
CA VAL A 728 -6.54 -1.91 27.18
C VAL A 728 -5.82 -2.60 26.01
N LEU A 729 -4.50 -2.51 25.92
CA LEU A 729 -3.74 -3.13 24.83
C LEU A 729 -3.89 -4.66 24.83
N LEU A 730 -3.93 -5.30 26.00
CA LEU A 730 -4.15 -6.74 26.10
C LEU A 730 -5.54 -7.13 25.57
N ALA A 731 -6.58 -6.40 25.99
CA ALA A 731 -7.95 -6.63 25.56
C ALA A 731 -8.12 -6.39 24.05
N SER A 732 -7.50 -5.32 23.53
CA SER A 732 -7.46 -5.02 22.09
C SER A 732 -6.71 -6.10 21.32
N TRP A 733 -5.56 -6.56 21.79
CA TRP A 733 -4.81 -7.64 21.15
C TRP A 733 -5.66 -8.91 21.09
N GLU A 734 -6.22 -9.38 22.20
CA GLU A 734 -7.06 -10.57 22.21
C GLU A 734 -8.26 -10.45 21.27
N THR A 735 -8.90 -9.28 21.26
CA THR A 735 -10.04 -9.01 20.37
C THR A 735 -9.61 -9.05 18.89
N ALA A 736 -8.49 -8.41 18.55
CA ALA A 736 -7.98 -8.36 17.18
C ALA A 736 -7.40 -9.69 16.70
N ALA A 737 -6.79 -10.50 17.58
CA ALA A 737 -6.16 -11.77 17.22
C ALA A 737 -7.10 -12.97 17.28
N ASN A 738 -8.14 -12.94 18.13
CA ASN A 738 -9.01 -14.10 18.36
C ASN A 738 -10.45 -13.84 17.91
N LEU A 739 -11.09 -12.77 18.41
CA LEU A 739 -12.51 -12.51 18.13
C LEU A 739 -12.73 -12.14 16.67
N LEU A 740 -12.00 -11.15 16.16
CA LEU A 740 -12.20 -10.65 14.80
C LEU A 740 -11.87 -11.67 13.71
N PRO A 741 -10.77 -12.45 13.79
CA PRO A 741 -10.50 -13.47 12.78
C PRO A 741 -11.60 -14.55 12.72
N SER A 742 -12.21 -14.92 13.87
CA SER A 742 -13.32 -15.88 13.89
C SER A 742 -14.58 -15.40 13.17
N ALA A 743 -14.78 -14.08 13.06
CA ALA A 743 -15.90 -13.48 12.32
C ALA A 743 -15.66 -13.43 10.80
N VAL A 744 -14.48 -13.83 10.35
CA VAL A 744 -14.00 -13.65 8.98
C VAL A 744 -13.65 -15.00 8.32
N CYS A 745 -13.16 -15.97 9.10
CA CYS A 745 -12.72 -17.28 8.64
C CYS A 745 -12.54 -18.26 9.81
N ASP A 746 -12.56 -19.55 9.52
CA ASP A 746 -12.28 -20.56 10.55
C ASP A 746 -10.78 -20.60 10.85
N ALA A 747 -10.42 -20.49 12.14
CA ALA A 747 -9.04 -20.21 12.57
C ALA A 747 -8.07 -21.40 12.38
N THR A 748 -8.57 -22.61 12.16
CA THR A 748 -7.79 -23.86 12.23
C THR A 748 -7.22 -24.33 10.89
N ALA A 749 -7.70 -23.80 9.75
CA ALA A 749 -7.43 -24.41 8.44
C ALA A 749 -6.52 -23.60 7.50
N THR A 750 -5.87 -22.52 7.95
CA THR A 750 -5.26 -21.56 7.01
C THR A 750 -3.74 -21.54 7.01
N ARG A 751 -3.16 -21.61 5.80
CA ARG A 751 -1.72 -21.45 5.55
C ARG A 751 -1.32 -19.97 5.53
N TRP A 752 -0.15 -19.67 6.09
CA TRP A 752 0.42 -18.33 6.06
C TRP A 752 1.03 -18.03 4.69
N ALA A 753 0.88 -16.79 4.22
CA ALA A 753 1.59 -16.27 3.05
C ALA A 753 2.80 -15.39 3.44
N GLY A 754 3.07 -15.27 4.73
CA GLY A 754 4.07 -14.39 5.32
C GLY A 754 3.97 -14.36 6.84
N PRO A 755 4.94 -13.72 7.53
CA PRO A 755 4.97 -13.69 8.98
C PRO A 755 3.82 -12.84 9.55
N PRO A 756 2.99 -13.38 10.46
CA PRO A 756 1.97 -12.59 11.15
C PRO A 756 2.62 -11.57 12.10
N THR A 757 1.98 -10.41 12.22
CA THR A 757 2.48 -9.30 13.04
C THR A 757 1.39 -8.66 13.87
N VAL A 758 1.75 -8.20 15.07
CA VAL A 758 0.91 -7.42 15.97
C VAL A 758 1.57 -6.06 16.21
N GLU A 759 0.92 -4.97 15.83
CA GLU A 759 1.40 -3.61 16.09
C GLU A 759 0.61 -3.03 17.26
N LEU A 760 1.33 -2.62 18.32
CA LEU A 760 0.80 -1.89 19.46
C LEU A 760 1.13 -0.41 19.28
N ARG A 761 0.14 0.47 19.46
CA ARG A 761 0.32 1.90 19.22
C ARG A 761 -0.40 2.76 20.26
N LEU A 762 0.32 3.79 20.71
CA LEU A 762 -0.14 4.84 21.61
C LEU A 762 0.00 6.17 20.87
N THR A 763 -1.09 6.86 20.57
CA THR A 763 -1.04 8.16 19.87
C THR A 763 -1.84 9.22 20.61
N ALA A 764 -1.19 10.35 20.88
CA ALA A 764 -1.82 11.60 21.24
C ALA A 764 -2.11 12.37 19.94
N GLU A 765 -3.38 12.54 19.60
CA GLU A 765 -3.80 13.20 18.37
C GLU A 765 -4.59 14.48 18.67
N GLY A 766 -4.87 15.23 17.61
CA GLY A 766 -5.60 16.48 17.73
C GLY A 766 -5.78 17.19 16.39
N PRO A 767 -6.47 18.33 16.41
CA PRO A 767 -6.65 19.18 15.24
C PRO A 767 -5.30 19.48 14.56
N HIS A 768 -5.25 19.41 13.23
CA HIS A 768 -3.99 19.54 12.46
C HIS A 768 -3.36 20.94 12.57
N ASP A 769 -4.13 21.93 13.02
CA ASP A 769 -3.74 23.32 13.27
C ASP A 769 -3.11 23.54 14.66
N ARG A 770 -3.07 22.52 15.53
CA ARG A 770 -2.51 22.63 16.89
C ARG A 770 -1.35 21.65 17.11
N PRO A 771 -0.37 22.00 17.96
CA PRO A 771 0.65 21.06 18.41
C PRO A 771 -0.01 19.82 19.03
N ARG A 772 0.47 18.62 18.68
CA ARG A 772 0.01 17.39 19.31
C ARG A 772 0.37 17.43 20.79
N ALA A 773 -0.54 16.92 21.62
CA ALA A 773 -0.28 16.79 23.05
C ALA A 773 0.84 15.78 23.28
N ASP A 774 1.58 15.97 24.36
CA ASP A 774 2.51 14.98 24.88
C ASP A 774 1.73 13.82 25.51
N LEU A 775 2.13 12.57 25.25
CA LEU A 775 1.50 11.38 25.82
C LEU A 775 1.51 11.41 27.35
N GLY A 776 2.52 12.01 27.99
CA GLY A 776 2.58 12.20 29.44
C GLY A 776 1.46 13.08 29.99
N THR A 777 0.80 13.89 29.17
CA THR A 777 -0.38 14.68 29.60
C THR A 777 -1.66 13.85 29.65
N LEU A 778 -1.71 12.70 28.96
CA LEU A 778 -2.88 11.83 28.83
C LEU A 778 -2.69 10.47 29.50
N ILE A 779 -1.43 10.04 29.68
CA ILE A 779 -1.02 8.81 30.34
C ILE A 779 -0.10 9.19 31.50
N ASP A 780 -0.26 8.54 32.65
CA ASP A 780 0.67 8.66 33.75
C ASP A 780 1.95 7.85 33.49
N LEU A 781 2.98 8.56 33.03
CA LEU A 781 4.32 8.04 32.75
C LEU A 781 5.33 8.38 33.86
N SER A 782 4.88 8.99 34.96
CA SER A 782 5.78 9.49 36.02
C SER A 782 6.61 8.38 36.69
N GLY A 783 6.08 7.15 36.73
CA GLY A 783 6.77 5.98 37.27
C GLY A 783 7.89 5.41 36.40
N LEU A 784 8.10 5.93 35.19
CA LEU A 784 9.10 5.41 34.24
C LEU A 784 10.48 6.09 34.33
N GLY A 785 10.62 7.08 35.21
CA GLY A 785 11.83 7.89 35.31
C GLY A 785 11.95 8.94 34.19
N PRO A 786 13.10 9.63 34.10
CA PRO A 786 13.32 10.66 33.09
C PRO A 786 13.39 10.05 31.68
N THR A 787 12.93 10.82 30.69
CA THR A 787 13.14 10.52 29.27
C THR A 787 14.19 11.45 28.68
N ASP A 788 15.05 10.92 27.81
CA ASP A 788 16.03 11.70 27.05
C ASP A 788 15.43 12.36 25.80
N ARG A 789 14.15 12.08 25.51
CA ARG A 789 13.42 12.64 24.36
C ARG A 789 12.55 13.81 24.75
N GLY A 790 12.35 14.71 23.78
CA GLY A 790 11.31 15.75 23.85
C GLY A 790 9.89 15.15 23.91
N PRO A 791 8.85 16.00 23.95
CA PRO A 791 7.47 15.54 24.11
C PRO A 791 7.11 14.48 23.06
N LEU A 792 6.61 13.34 23.54
CA LEU A 792 6.29 12.16 22.77
C LEU A 792 4.80 12.18 22.44
N SER A 793 4.44 12.48 21.19
CA SER A 793 3.02 12.38 20.76
C SER A 793 2.63 10.98 20.31
N GLU A 794 3.60 10.07 20.13
CA GLU A 794 3.37 8.74 19.59
C GLU A 794 4.43 7.76 20.07
N MET A 795 4.01 6.53 20.37
CA MET A 795 4.87 5.37 20.57
C MET A 795 4.26 4.16 19.88
N ALA A 796 5.09 3.33 19.26
CA ALA A 796 4.64 2.11 18.61
C ALA A 796 5.70 1.00 18.70
N VAL A 797 5.23 -0.25 18.71
CA VAL A 797 6.07 -1.44 18.59
C VAL A 797 5.34 -2.49 17.78
N THR A 798 6.06 -3.11 16.85
CA THR A 798 5.59 -4.23 16.05
C THR A 798 6.21 -5.51 16.55
N ILE A 799 5.37 -6.52 16.72
CA ILE A 799 5.71 -7.83 17.27
C ILE A 799 5.46 -8.86 16.16
N THR A 800 6.51 -9.48 15.65
CA THR A 800 6.38 -10.65 14.77
C THR A 800 6.17 -11.88 15.63
N VAL A 801 4.97 -12.46 15.61
CA VAL A 801 4.59 -13.55 16.52
C VAL A 801 3.41 -14.36 15.98
N SER A 802 3.32 -15.63 16.40
CA SER A 802 2.14 -16.45 16.15
C SER A 802 0.87 -15.77 16.67
N PRO A 803 -0.24 -15.77 15.92
CA PRO A 803 -1.50 -15.23 16.41
C PRO A 803 -2.13 -16.11 17.50
N MET A 804 -1.74 -17.39 17.60
CA MET A 804 -2.34 -18.38 18.51
C MET A 804 -1.69 -18.42 19.90
N LEU A 805 -1.33 -17.26 20.45
CA LEU A 805 -0.75 -17.19 21.80
C LEU A 805 -1.79 -17.50 22.87
N GLY A 806 -1.41 -18.30 23.86
CA GLY A 806 -2.16 -18.41 25.11
C GLY A 806 -2.14 -17.09 25.90
N ASP A 807 -3.11 -16.90 26.79
CA ASP A 807 -3.26 -15.66 27.57
C ASP A 807 -2.03 -15.28 28.40
N THR A 808 -1.39 -16.27 29.03
CA THR A 808 -0.19 -16.05 29.85
C THR A 808 0.99 -15.60 28.99
N GLU A 809 1.17 -16.23 27.81
CA GLU A 809 2.23 -15.89 26.87
C GLU A 809 2.00 -14.50 26.25
N ARG A 810 0.75 -14.20 25.86
CA ARG A 810 0.37 -12.88 25.34
C ARG A 810 0.65 -11.78 26.37
N ARG A 811 0.32 -11.99 27.64
CA ARG A 811 0.60 -11.02 28.73
C ARG A 811 2.10 -10.78 28.92
N ARG A 812 2.88 -11.86 28.99
CA ARG A 812 4.34 -11.75 29.12
C ARG A 812 4.95 -11.01 27.94
N LEU A 813 4.52 -11.34 26.72
CA LEU A 813 5.03 -10.72 25.52
C LEU A 813 4.61 -9.25 25.40
N LEU A 814 3.38 -8.89 25.78
CA LEU A 814 2.93 -7.51 25.84
C LEU A 814 3.83 -6.67 26.76
N ARG A 815 4.13 -7.15 27.97
CA ARG A 815 5.02 -6.44 28.91
C ARG A 815 6.40 -6.22 28.30
N ARG A 816 7.01 -7.28 27.76
CA ARG A 816 8.31 -7.20 27.09
C ARG A 816 8.29 -6.22 25.91
N ALA A 817 7.22 -6.22 25.11
CA ALA A 817 7.06 -5.30 23.99
C ALA A 817 6.89 -3.85 24.45
N LEU A 818 6.17 -3.61 25.55
CA LEU A 818 6.04 -2.28 26.15
C LEU A 818 7.36 -1.76 26.71
N VAL A 819 8.14 -2.59 27.39
CA VAL A 819 9.51 -2.21 27.81
C VAL A 819 10.35 -1.82 26.60
N HIS A 820 10.36 -2.66 25.56
CA HIS A 820 11.11 -2.39 24.34
C HIS A 820 10.67 -1.08 23.66
N MET A 821 9.35 -0.83 23.61
CA MET A 821 8.78 0.41 23.12
C MET A 821 9.25 1.60 23.98
N LEU A 822 9.06 1.57 25.29
CA LEU A 822 9.42 2.66 26.19
C LEU A 822 10.92 3.00 26.12
N GLN A 823 11.80 1.99 26.11
CA GLN A 823 13.24 2.15 25.91
C GLN A 823 13.55 2.76 24.53
N GLY A 824 12.90 2.24 23.47
CA GLY A 824 13.02 2.76 22.11
C GLY A 824 12.56 4.21 21.94
N PHE A 825 11.80 4.73 22.91
CA PHE A 825 11.27 6.09 22.97
C PHE A 825 11.84 6.93 24.13
N GLY A 826 12.97 6.52 24.72
CA GLY A 826 13.79 7.36 25.61
C GLY A 826 13.69 7.08 27.11
N TYR A 827 12.84 6.14 27.52
CA TYR A 827 12.76 5.68 28.91
C TYR A 827 13.72 4.49 29.14
N VAL A 828 15.01 4.80 29.23
CA VAL A 828 16.09 3.79 29.17
C VAL A 828 16.21 2.91 30.43
N GLU A 829 15.70 3.36 31.58
CA GLU A 829 15.78 2.63 32.85
C GLU A 829 14.60 1.67 33.09
N VAL A 830 13.64 1.63 32.17
CA VAL A 830 12.44 0.79 32.32
C VAL A 830 12.78 -0.69 32.15
N ASP A 831 12.22 -1.53 33.03
CA ASP A 831 12.33 -2.99 32.98
C ASP A 831 10.97 -3.69 33.12
N GLU A 832 10.95 -5.02 33.02
CA GLU A 832 9.70 -5.80 33.11
C GLU A 832 9.09 -5.80 34.53
N HIS A 833 9.86 -5.56 35.59
CA HIS A 833 9.38 -5.56 36.97
C HIS A 833 8.55 -4.30 37.28
N LEU A 834 8.90 -3.18 36.66
CA LEU A 834 8.13 -1.94 36.75
C LEU A 834 6.74 -2.05 36.10
N LEU A 835 6.51 -3.06 35.27
CA LEU A 835 5.24 -3.33 34.59
C LEU A 835 4.51 -4.57 35.16
N ALA A 836 5.02 -5.19 36.23
CA ALA A 836 4.59 -6.49 36.73
C ALA A 836 3.27 -6.46 37.51
#